data_AF-A0A8H7I3Q7-F1
#
_entry.id   AF-A0A8H7I3Q7-F1
#
_cell.length_a   1.000
_cell.length_b   1.000
_cell.length_c   1.000
_cell.angle_alpha   90.00
_cell.angle_beta   90.00
_cell.angle_gamma   90.00
#
_symmetry.space_group_name_H-M   'P 1'
#
loop_
_entity.id
_entity.type
_entity.pdbx_description
1 polymer ?
#
loop_
_entity_poly.entity_id
_entity_poly.type
_entity_poly.pdbx_seq_one_letter_code
_entity_poly.pdbx_strand_id
1 'polypeptide(L)'
;MSQNTIRNEDWSWKYFYKDGSKYRRDRFHKNAWCKACITSRIRFLREHDTQGLSTDSNEPNAQGSEDRYRSQAIEDIQPICGKIKRLHKHLANCRLVDRGVRSQALLRSGPNNTRSSNVRTSDSANIPMDLDIGIFDDKNGPALPSGDQTWFESALCRVAASAGWSWHSLNDPEWIDMMQRLRPDLKVPGRRTLAGRILNDEVNKVMDELRKLVGGRVATGMCDGWKNIKKDSLIASMITVDYEAHITNIHNVSAQRKTAQKLLELVRGEIEYCEKELGVKVIAWCTDASGESRAMRNRLVGHLPQLIMLDCYAHQINLIVGDYFKRLPAKLQVMDAAYWLVHWFRNHSFALGLLRKCQAQEYNGRVLALILPVLTRWTAHYCAAARLLDVMHAIRICIAKHEAEILESAGPIHSDARKLAVSTLAIATASEFWEELLVIKTHLEPLAIAANVTQAANTRLDHVTIAMGQLYHLFENPSIPDDVRTVVQTSAKSRWIKGDSDAFIASVYLNPQYRHHILNQDEPGLRPLGLYIILRRLFTRIFPKDTLRTREFMIANEQYAGALGVFSAENMLLEELDEFQSDTNPAITVVSIWAHIACGPVSGVQQLAKLAAHVLSIVPNSAGCERLFSQMGIIHSKLRNRLHEESVQKLMRLKLSIRGQQERAGRLKPRGTKRYQLVKALETTEEDIDTDGDSLGKENTETEVDYEPMDTRQVLGALIDDVNNDEDIETETQIEAHQNSSTPDIGQSIDEEAPPNSIEQRRIIFIWSREITLDQLFNFSPTPSTQPSWSHAYKVWTGGVANLADEMHHYGLDDMDLYITE
;
A
#
# COMPACT_ATOMS: atom_id res chain seq x y z
N MET A 1 -61.59 38.53 1.67
CA MET A 1 -60.86 38.50 2.96
C MET A 1 -59.44 38.07 2.69
N SER A 2 -58.50 38.94 3.02
CA SER A 2 -57.05 38.80 2.89
C SER A 2 -56.48 37.71 3.80
N GLN A 3 -55.73 36.77 3.25
CA GLN A 3 -54.76 35.98 4.02
C GLN A 3 -53.37 36.23 3.45
N ASN A 4 -52.71 37.27 3.98
CA ASN A 4 -51.28 37.51 3.84
C ASN A 4 -50.54 36.36 4.51
N THR A 5 -49.97 35.45 3.72
CA THR A 5 -48.97 34.49 4.21
C THR A 5 -47.67 35.26 4.47
N ILE A 6 -47.46 35.65 5.74
CA ILE A 6 -46.19 36.22 6.20
C ILE A 6 -45.14 35.10 6.09
N ARG A 7 -44.35 35.12 5.01
CA ARG A 7 -43.09 34.34 4.95
C ARG A 7 -42.18 34.89 6.04
N ASN A 8 -41.95 34.11 7.11
CA ASN A 8 -40.95 34.45 8.12
C ASN A 8 -39.58 34.58 7.45
N GLU A 9 -39.05 35.81 7.34
CA GLU A 9 -37.69 36.04 6.87
C GLU A 9 -36.69 35.45 7.88
N ASP A 10 -35.66 34.75 7.38
CA ASP A 10 -34.60 34.17 8.20
C ASP A 10 -33.96 35.24 9.13
N TRP A 11 -33.65 34.85 10.37
CA TRP A 11 -33.14 35.75 11.40
C TRP A 11 -31.92 36.56 10.94
N SER A 12 -31.10 36.00 10.05
CA SER A 12 -29.88 36.63 9.55
C SER A 12 -30.17 37.93 8.80
N TRP A 13 -31.34 38.04 8.14
CA TRP A 13 -31.73 39.25 7.41
C TRP A 13 -31.85 40.48 8.31
N LYS A 14 -32.02 40.32 9.63
CA LYS A 14 -31.97 41.45 10.59
C LYS A 14 -30.64 42.20 10.53
N TYR A 15 -29.56 41.52 10.15
CA TYR A 15 -28.18 42.04 10.10
C TYR A 15 -27.73 42.51 8.72
N PHE A 16 -28.59 42.40 7.70
CA PHE A 16 -28.28 42.82 6.33
C PHE A 16 -29.25 43.89 5.83
N TYR A 17 -28.72 44.80 5.02
CA TYR A 17 -29.48 45.73 4.20
C TYR A 17 -29.63 45.15 2.79
N LYS A 18 -30.82 45.28 2.19
CA LYS A 18 -31.12 44.88 0.81
C LYS A 18 -31.72 46.08 0.09
N ASP A 19 -31.21 46.40 -1.09
CA ASP A 19 -31.65 47.55 -1.92
C ASP A 19 -32.77 47.18 -2.91
N GLY A 20 -33.08 45.89 -3.02
CA GLY A 20 -34.11 45.37 -3.92
C GLY A 20 -33.58 44.87 -5.28
N SER A 21 -32.34 45.20 -5.64
CA SER A 21 -31.72 44.83 -6.91
C SER A 21 -31.18 43.39 -6.89
N LYS A 22 -31.06 42.76 -8.07
CA LYS A 22 -30.63 41.35 -8.20
C LYS A 22 -29.10 41.23 -8.10
N TYR A 23 -28.62 40.16 -7.49
CA TYR A 23 -27.19 39.89 -7.36
C TYR A 23 -26.60 39.39 -8.68
N ARG A 24 -25.86 40.25 -9.39
CA ARG A 24 -25.21 39.93 -10.68
C ARG A 24 -26.20 39.30 -11.68
N ARG A 25 -25.92 38.08 -12.17
CA ARG A 25 -26.78 37.32 -13.11
C ARG A 25 -27.81 36.41 -12.39
N ASP A 26 -27.88 36.43 -11.05
CA ASP A 26 -28.80 35.57 -10.29
C ASP A 26 -30.25 36.08 -10.44
N ARG A 27 -31.13 35.26 -11.02
CA ARG A 27 -32.53 35.65 -11.27
C ARG A 27 -33.40 35.65 -10.01
N PHE A 28 -32.93 35.04 -8.92
CA PHE A 28 -33.71 34.70 -7.73
C PHE A 28 -33.27 35.44 -6.46
N HIS A 29 -32.00 35.83 -6.33
CA HIS A 29 -31.46 36.41 -5.09
C HIS A 29 -31.05 37.88 -5.26
N LYS A 30 -31.30 38.67 -4.20
CA LYS A 30 -31.03 40.10 -4.16
C LYS A 30 -29.63 40.41 -3.62
N ASN A 31 -29.12 41.60 -3.90
CA ASN A 31 -27.93 42.13 -3.24
C ASN A 31 -28.17 42.31 -1.74
N ALA A 32 -27.17 41.97 -0.94
CA ALA A 32 -27.19 42.11 0.51
C ALA A 32 -25.88 42.71 1.02
N TRP A 33 -25.98 43.71 1.90
CA TRP A 33 -24.83 44.35 2.57
C TRP A 33 -24.94 44.17 4.08
N CYS A 34 -23.84 43.80 4.74
CA CYS A 34 -23.84 43.69 6.20
C CYS A 34 -23.94 45.07 6.84
N LYS A 35 -24.92 45.26 7.73
CA LYS A 35 -25.14 46.54 8.42
C LYS A 35 -23.93 46.96 9.26
N ALA A 36 -23.26 46.02 9.92
CA ALA A 36 -22.07 46.31 10.73
C ALA A 36 -20.89 46.79 9.89
N CYS A 37 -20.69 46.22 8.69
CA CYS A 37 -19.68 46.67 7.75
C CYS A 37 -19.98 48.09 7.25
N ILE A 38 -21.23 48.37 6.90
CA ILE A 38 -21.67 49.72 6.49
C ILE A 38 -21.38 50.72 7.62
N THR A 39 -21.79 50.45 8.85
CA THR A 39 -21.57 51.35 9.99
C THR A 39 -20.08 51.61 10.24
N SER A 40 -19.25 50.58 10.15
CA SER A 40 -17.79 50.72 10.30
C SER A 40 -17.20 51.59 9.19
N ARG A 41 -17.65 51.42 7.94
CA ARG A 41 -17.17 52.23 6.82
C ARG A 41 -17.64 53.69 6.91
N ILE A 42 -18.87 53.93 7.35
CA ILE A 42 -19.36 55.30 7.65
C ILE A 42 -18.47 55.97 8.70
N ARG A 43 -18.10 55.24 9.76
CA ARG A 43 -17.18 55.78 10.78
C ARG A 43 -15.83 56.15 10.19
N PHE A 44 -15.25 55.26 9.39
CA PHE A 44 -13.98 55.53 8.70
C PHE A 44 -14.07 56.76 7.79
N LEU A 45 -15.14 56.91 7.01
CA LEU A 45 -15.34 58.06 6.12
C LEU A 45 -15.48 59.37 6.93
N ARG A 46 -16.17 59.33 8.07
CA ARG A 46 -16.26 60.49 8.98
C ARG A 46 -14.91 60.88 9.55
N GLU A 47 -14.13 59.91 10.02
CA GLU A 47 -12.79 60.13 10.58
C GLU A 47 -11.82 60.67 9.53
N HIS A 48 -11.91 60.17 8.30
CA HIS A 48 -11.11 60.65 7.17
C HIS A 48 -11.47 62.10 6.78
N ASP A 49 -12.76 62.44 6.73
CA ASP A 49 -13.20 63.80 6.40
C ASP A 49 -12.90 64.79 7.54
N THR A 50 -12.94 64.36 8.81
CA THR A 50 -12.53 65.22 9.95
C THR A 50 -11.01 65.45 10.01
N GLN A 51 -10.19 64.52 9.51
CA GLN A 51 -8.75 64.72 9.36
C GLN A 51 -8.37 65.59 8.14
N GLY A 52 -9.29 65.76 7.18
CA GLY A 52 -9.10 66.59 5.97
C GLY A 52 -9.62 68.04 6.07
N LEU A 53 -10.29 68.42 7.17
CA LEU A 53 -10.89 69.75 7.37
C LEU A 53 -10.13 70.57 8.42
N SER A 54 -8.90 71.00 8.09
CA SER A 54 -8.41 72.31 8.52
C SER A 54 -8.67 73.28 7.37
N THR A 55 -9.41 74.36 7.65
CA THR A 55 -9.75 75.51 6.77
C THR A 55 -10.82 75.25 5.69
N ASP A 56 -12.10 75.26 6.08
CA ASP A 56 -12.97 76.43 5.85
C ASP A 56 -14.44 76.12 6.19
N SER A 57 -15.09 77.12 6.78
CA SER A 57 -16.42 77.13 7.35
C SER A 57 -17.54 77.03 6.31
N ASN A 58 -18.35 75.97 6.40
CA ASN A 58 -19.80 75.99 6.12
C ASN A 58 -20.40 74.66 6.62
N GLU A 59 -21.14 74.71 7.73
CA GLU A 59 -21.87 73.56 8.29
C GLU A 59 -23.00 73.11 7.33
N PRO A 60 -22.95 71.88 6.78
CA PRO A 60 -24.09 71.33 6.07
C PRO A 60 -25.02 70.64 7.08
N ASN A 61 -26.30 70.95 6.93
CA ASN A 61 -27.46 70.33 7.58
C ASN A 61 -27.22 68.85 7.96
N ALA A 62 -27.25 68.54 9.26
CA ALA A 62 -26.79 67.25 9.82
C ALA A 62 -27.43 66.01 9.14
N GLN A 63 -28.70 66.12 8.74
CA GLN A 63 -29.44 65.05 8.07
C GLN A 63 -28.91 64.72 6.66
N GLY A 64 -28.43 65.72 5.91
CA GLY A 64 -27.91 65.54 4.54
C GLY A 64 -26.49 64.96 4.47
N SER A 65 -25.72 65.10 5.55
CA SER A 65 -24.37 64.51 5.64
C SER A 65 -24.41 63.00 5.86
N GLU A 66 -25.39 62.52 6.64
CA GLU A 66 -25.47 61.12 7.07
C GLU A 66 -25.91 60.20 5.92
N ASP A 67 -26.83 60.66 5.09
CA ASP A 67 -27.24 59.96 3.87
C ASP A 67 -26.11 59.92 2.83
N ARG A 68 -25.30 60.98 2.72
CA ARG A 68 -24.10 61.00 1.85
C ARG A 68 -23.10 59.92 2.27
N TYR A 69 -22.73 59.84 3.55
CA TYR A 69 -21.80 58.81 4.04
C TYR A 69 -22.35 57.41 3.86
N ARG A 70 -23.66 57.22 4.04
CA ARG A 70 -24.30 55.93 3.87
C ARG A 70 -24.31 55.45 2.42
N SER A 71 -24.59 56.33 1.46
CA SER A 71 -24.50 56.02 0.03
C SER A 71 -23.07 55.64 -0.36
N GLN A 72 -22.08 56.43 0.06
CA GLN A 72 -20.66 56.13 -0.21
C GLN A 72 -20.22 54.80 0.41
N ALA A 73 -20.64 54.51 1.65
CA ALA A 73 -20.30 53.25 2.30
C ALA A 73 -20.91 52.02 1.61
N ILE A 74 -22.09 52.15 0.98
CA ILE A 74 -22.72 51.07 0.22
C ILE A 74 -22.00 50.84 -1.12
N GLU A 75 -21.48 51.89 -1.77
CA GLU A 75 -20.65 51.79 -2.98
C GLU A 75 -19.28 51.16 -2.70
N ASP A 76 -18.64 51.53 -1.58
CA ASP A 76 -17.31 51.02 -1.20
C ASP A 76 -17.33 49.53 -0.82
N ILE A 77 -18.48 49.02 -0.34
CA ILE A 77 -18.61 47.63 0.12
C ILE A 77 -19.27 46.79 -0.97
N GLN A 78 -18.54 45.79 -1.48
CA GLN A 78 -19.08 44.84 -2.44
C GLN A 78 -20.27 44.06 -1.84
N PRO A 79 -21.45 44.05 -2.49
CA PRO A 79 -22.60 43.27 -2.02
C PRO A 79 -22.29 41.78 -2.03
N ILE A 80 -22.96 41.03 -1.18
CA ILE A 80 -22.99 39.56 -1.23
C ILE A 80 -24.35 39.06 -1.73
N CYS A 81 -24.38 37.82 -2.21
CA CYS A 81 -25.61 37.17 -2.65
C CYS A 81 -26.53 36.91 -1.45
N GLY A 82 -27.81 37.30 -1.54
CA GLY A 82 -28.85 37.10 -0.53
C GLY A 82 -29.28 35.65 -0.25
N LYS A 83 -28.44 34.65 -0.55
CA LYS A 83 -28.68 33.25 -0.16
C LYS A 83 -28.38 33.09 1.34
N ILE A 84 -29.27 32.48 2.11
CA ILE A 84 -29.16 32.32 3.58
C ILE A 84 -27.79 31.74 3.99
N LYS A 85 -27.31 30.68 3.31
CA LYS A 85 -26.00 30.08 3.57
C LYS A 85 -24.82 31.08 3.42
N ARG A 86 -24.91 32.02 2.47
CA ARG A 86 -23.89 33.06 2.25
C ARG A 86 -23.98 34.17 3.30
N LEU A 87 -25.19 34.51 3.74
CA LEU A 87 -25.40 35.44 4.85
C LEU A 87 -24.82 34.87 6.15
N HIS A 88 -25.09 33.61 6.47
CA HIS A 88 -24.53 32.93 7.65
C HIS A 88 -23.01 32.82 7.57
N LYS A 89 -22.44 32.44 6.42
CA LYS A 89 -20.97 32.42 6.22
C LYS A 89 -20.33 33.79 6.42
N HIS A 90 -20.98 34.87 5.97
CA HIS A 90 -20.48 36.23 6.22
C HIS A 90 -20.59 36.59 7.71
N LEU A 91 -21.74 36.37 8.35
CA LEU A 91 -21.91 36.67 9.78
C LEU A 91 -20.91 35.91 10.64
N ALA A 92 -20.68 34.61 10.39
CA ALA A 92 -19.69 33.78 11.07
C ALA A 92 -18.28 34.39 11.05
N ASN A 93 -17.88 34.99 9.93
CA ASN A 93 -16.52 35.49 9.71
C ASN A 93 -16.37 37.01 9.91
N CYS A 94 -17.46 37.76 10.04
CA CYS A 94 -17.43 39.22 10.13
C CYS A 94 -17.07 39.67 11.56
N ARG A 95 -15.83 40.14 11.75
CA ARG A 95 -15.34 40.63 13.05
C ARG A 95 -16.09 41.85 13.60
N LEU A 96 -16.83 42.56 12.75
CA LEU A 96 -17.60 43.76 13.10
C LEU A 96 -18.99 43.41 13.66
N VAL A 97 -19.42 42.15 13.57
CA VAL A 97 -20.69 41.66 14.10
C VAL A 97 -20.51 41.12 15.51
N ASP A 98 -21.53 41.30 16.36
CA ASP A 98 -21.52 40.84 17.74
C ASP A 98 -21.15 39.35 17.88
N ARG A 99 -20.45 39.01 18.97
CA ARG A 99 -19.93 37.65 19.21
C ARG A 99 -21.05 36.61 19.30
N GLY A 100 -22.20 36.94 19.91
CA GLY A 100 -23.34 36.02 20.00
C GLY A 100 -23.93 35.69 18.63
N VAL A 101 -24.01 36.69 17.76
CA VAL A 101 -24.50 36.56 16.38
C VAL A 101 -23.55 35.74 15.52
N ARG A 102 -22.23 35.93 15.70
CA ARG A 102 -21.20 35.11 15.03
C ARG A 102 -21.32 33.64 15.41
N SER A 103 -21.43 33.34 16.70
CA SER A 103 -21.60 31.96 17.19
C SER A 103 -22.88 31.32 16.67
N GLN A 104 -24.00 32.05 16.66
CA GLN A 104 -25.27 31.57 16.12
C GLN A 104 -25.19 31.27 14.61
N ALA A 105 -24.49 32.10 13.85
CA ALA A 105 -24.24 31.86 12.42
C ALA A 105 -23.29 30.68 12.17
N LEU A 106 -22.30 30.47 13.04
CA LEU A 106 -21.35 29.36 12.96
C LEU A 106 -22.07 28.01 13.14
N LEU A 107 -22.94 27.89 14.14
CA LEU A 107 -23.69 26.67 14.44
C LEU A 107 -24.66 26.25 13.33
N ARG A 108 -25.13 27.21 12.51
CA ARG A 108 -26.07 26.94 11.40
C ARG A 108 -25.41 26.91 10.02
N SER A 109 -24.14 27.30 9.94
CA SER A 109 -23.30 27.06 8.77
C SER A 109 -22.74 25.65 8.90
N GLY A 110 -23.36 24.67 8.26
CA GLY A 110 -22.86 23.27 8.24
C GLY A 110 -21.36 23.18 7.93
N PRO A 111 -20.70 22.08 8.33
CA PRO A 111 -19.26 22.02 8.53
C PRO A 111 -18.52 22.43 7.26
N ASN A 112 -17.74 23.49 7.38
CA ASN A 112 -16.76 23.89 6.38
C ASN A 112 -15.55 24.45 7.13
N ASN A 113 -14.62 23.53 7.39
CA ASN A 113 -13.18 23.69 7.34
C ASN A 113 -12.67 25.12 7.63
N THR A 114 -12.56 25.46 8.92
CA THR A 114 -11.74 26.58 9.39
C THR A 114 -10.86 26.10 10.53
N ARG A 115 -9.59 25.85 10.20
CA ARG A 115 -8.44 25.77 11.11
C ARG A 115 -8.55 26.89 12.17
N SER A 116 -8.80 26.50 13.42
CA SER A 116 -8.61 27.38 14.57
C SER A 116 -7.48 26.84 15.42
N SER A 117 -6.38 27.58 15.38
CA SER A 117 -5.31 27.59 16.37
C SER A 117 -5.88 27.61 17.79
N ASN A 118 -5.52 26.62 18.61
CA ASN A 118 -5.62 26.72 20.06
C ASN A 118 -4.23 26.67 20.69
N VAL A 119 -3.91 27.82 21.29
CA VAL A 119 -2.87 28.08 22.28
C VAL A 119 -2.87 26.98 23.35
N ARG A 120 -1.74 26.32 23.54
CA ARG A 120 -1.45 25.53 24.75
C ARG A 120 -0.62 26.39 25.70
N THR A 121 -1.11 26.52 26.92
CA THR A 121 -0.35 26.96 28.09
C THR A 121 0.68 25.90 28.45
N SER A 122 1.86 26.38 28.83
CA SER A 122 3.02 25.65 29.34
C SER A 122 2.70 24.82 30.57
N ASP A 123 3.26 23.61 30.66
CA ASP A 123 4.15 23.25 31.76
C ASP A 123 5.05 22.07 31.37
N SER A 124 6.29 22.17 31.83
CA SER A 124 7.51 21.56 31.32
C SER A 124 7.91 20.27 32.04
N ALA A 125 8.48 19.30 31.30
CA ALA A 125 9.54 18.42 31.79
C ALA A 125 10.47 18.03 30.63
N ASN A 126 11.71 18.53 30.70
CA ASN A 126 12.79 18.36 29.72
C ASN A 126 13.45 16.98 29.78
N ILE A 127 13.76 16.39 28.61
CA ILE A 127 15.00 15.63 28.34
C ILE A 127 15.43 15.95 26.87
N PRO A 128 16.72 16.22 26.57
CA PRO A 128 17.14 16.93 25.36
C PRO A 128 17.44 16.01 24.18
N MET A 129 16.97 16.39 22.99
CA MET A 129 17.34 15.77 21.72
C MET A 129 17.73 16.88 20.74
N ASP A 130 19.02 17.19 20.67
CA ASP A 130 19.60 18.02 19.62
C ASP A 130 19.53 17.24 18.30
N LEU A 131 18.51 17.51 17.49
CA LEU A 131 18.58 17.33 16.05
C LEU A 131 17.94 18.57 15.40
N ASP A 132 18.82 19.41 14.86
CA ASP A 132 18.53 20.67 14.19
C ASP A 132 17.73 20.41 12.90
N ILE A 133 16.39 20.41 13.01
CA ILE A 133 15.47 20.42 11.88
C ILE A 133 14.41 21.48 12.16
N GLY A 134 14.61 22.67 11.59
CA GLY A 134 13.72 23.82 11.73
C GLY A 134 12.27 23.51 11.31
N ILE A 135 11.39 23.49 12.30
CA ILE A 135 9.93 23.43 12.13
C ILE A 135 9.42 24.85 11.85
N PHE A 136 8.80 25.03 10.69
CA PHE A 136 8.10 26.26 10.30
C PHE A 136 6.70 26.27 10.93
N ASP A 137 6.56 26.85 12.11
CA ASP A 137 5.28 27.36 12.61
C ASP A 137 5.51 28.68 13.37
N ASP A 138 5.52 29.79 12.64
CA ASP A 138 5.28 31.11 13.20
C ASP A 138 4.71 32.03 12.11
N LYS A 139 3.88 33.01 12.50
CA LYS A 139 3.29 34.02 11.60
C LYS A 139 4.31 35.00 11.02
N ASN A 140 5.61 34.73 11.22
CA ASN A 140 6.73 35.17 10.41
C ASN A 140 7.50 33.90 9.98
N GLY A 141 7.06 33.26 8.90
CA GLY A 141 7.86 32.17 8.31
C GLY A 141 9.25 32.71 7.97
N PRO A 142 10.34 31.92 8.13
CA PRO A 142 11.65 32.26 7.61
C PRO A 142 11.49 32.84 6.22
N ALA A 143 12.02 34.04 6.02
CA ALA A 143 12.24 34.55 4.68
C ALA A 143 12.89 33.40 3.88
N LEU A 144 12.35 33.10 2.68
CA LEU A 144 13.02 32.24 1.71
C LEU A 144 14.51 32.60 1.77
N PRO A 145 15.43 31.66 2.04
CA PRO A 145 16.84 32.00 2.22
C PRO A 145 17.27 32.80 1.00
N SER A 146 17.54 34.09 1.22
CA SER A 146 17.94 35.00 0.15
C SER A 146 19.30 34.53 -0.35
N GLY A 147 19.37 34.11 -1.62
CA GLY A 147 20.64 33.74 -2.26
C GLY A 147 21.26 32.39 -1.89
N ASP A 148 20.57 31.46 -1.20
CA ASP A 148 21.15 30.11 -0.98
C ASP A 148 20.99 29.21 -2.22
N GLN A 149 21.95 29.34 -3.13
CA GLN A 149 22.07 28.52 -4.33
C GLN A 149 22.17 27.02 -4.01
N THR A 150 22.83 26.65 -2.92
CA THR A 150 23.05 25.25 -2.53
C THR A 150 21.75 24.61 -2.04
N TRP A 151 20.98 25.32 -1.22
CA TRP A 151 19.64 24.88 -0.82
C TRP A 151 18.73 24.71 -2.04
N PHE A 152 18.73 25.68 -2.96
CA PHE A 152 17.89 25.61 -4.16
C PHE A 152 18.24 24.41 -5.05
N GLU A 153 19.53 24.17 -5.29
CA GLU A 153 20.01 23.00 -6.05
C GLU A 153 19.54 21.68 -5.42
N SER A 154 19.70 21.55 -4.10
CA SER A 154 19.25 20.38 -3.33
C SER A 154 17.73 20.20 -3.41
N ALA A 155 16.97 21.26 -3.13
CA ALA A 155 15.51 21.23 -3.16
C ALA A 155 14.97 20.87 -4.56
N LEU A 156 15.54 21.45 -5.62
CA LEU A 156 15.16 21.15 -7.00
C LEU A 156 15.42 19.68 -7.35
N CYS A 157 16.59 19.14 -6.96
CA CYS A 157 16.92 17.74 -7.18
C CYS A 157 15.94 16.80 -6.45
N ARG A 158 15.63 17.09 -5.18
CA ARG A 158 14.69 16.30 -4.37
C ARG A 158 13.27 16.32 -4.95
N VAL A 159 12.77 17.50 -5.32
CA VAL A 159 11.45 17.65 -5.95
C VAL A 159 11.40 16.89 -7.27
N ALA A 160 12.41 17.06 -8.14
CA ALA A 160 12.45 16.39 -9.42
C ALA A 160 12.51 14.86 -9.30
N ALA A 161 13.28 14.33 -8.34
CA ALA A 161 13.34 12.90 -8.06
C ALA A 161 12.00 12.38 -7.53
N SER A 162 11.40 13.07 -6.55
CA SER A 162 10.12 12.70 -5.94
C SER A 162 8.97 12.72 -6.96
N ALA A 163 8.81 13.83 -7.67
CA ALA A 163 7.77 14.05 -8.67
C ALA A 163 7.98 13.28 -9.98
N GLY A 164 9.13 12.61 -10.15
CA GLY A 164 9.42 11.84 -11.36
C GLY A 164 9.68 12.72 -12.60
N TRP A 165 10.13 13.96 -12.40
CA TRP A 165 10.49 14.84 -13.50
C TRP A 165 11.73 14.35 -14.23
N SER A 166 11.76 14.53 -15.55
CA SER A 166 12.96 14.25 -16.33
C SER A 166 13.96 15.38 -16.12
N TRP A 167 15.25 15.05 -16.03
CA TRP A 167 16.31 16.06 -15.97
C TRP A 167 16.31 16.98 -17.20
N HIS A 168 15.79 16.50 -18.33
CA HIS A 168 15.67 17.29 -19.54
C HIS A 168 14.55 18.33 -19.45
N SER A 169 13.45 18.02 -18.78
CA SER A 169 12.32 18.95 -18.56
C SER A 169 12.75 20.19 -17.78
N LEU A 170 13.74 20.06 -16.90
CA LEU A 170 14.30 21.20 -16.15
C LEU A 170 15.19 22.13 -16.98
N ASN A 171 15.54 21.74 -18.20
CA ASN A 171 16.23 22.58 -19.17
C ASN A 171 15.26 23.27 -20.16
N ASP A 172 13.95 23.08 -19.99
CA ASP A 172 12.96 23.69 -20.88
C ASP A 172 13.05 25.24 -20.82
N PRO A 173 13.04 25.95 -21.96
CA PRO A 173 13.16 27.41 -21.97
C PRO A 173 12.07 28.14 -21.20
N GLU A 174 10.82 27.67 -21.23
CA GLU A 174 9.71 28.30 -20.50
C GLU A 174 9.85 28.08 -18.99
N TRP A 175 10.30 26.89 -18.57
CA TRP A 175 10.64 26.63 -17.18
C TRP A 175 11.77 27.56 -16.69
N ILE A 176 12.82 27.72 -17.48
CA ILE A 176 13.96 28.58 -17.14
C ILE A 176 13.53 30.06 -17.08
N ASP A 177 12.78 30.56 -18.08
CA ASP A 177 12.29 31.94 -18.10
C ASP A 177 11.37 32.22 -16.89
N MET A 178 10.46 31.29 -16.58
CA MET A 178 9.62 31.39 -15.39
C MET A 178 10.47 31.49 -14.10
N MET A 179 11.47 30.62 -13.94
CA MET A 179 12.35 30.64 -12.76
C MET A 179 13.17 31.93 -12.68
N GLN A 180 13.66 32.44 -13.81
CA GLN A 180 14.40 33.71 -13.87
C GLN A 180 13.50 34.91 -13.50
N ARG A 181 12.21 34.89 -13.84
CA ARG A 181 11.26 35.93 -13.43
C ARG A 181 10.90 35.85 -11.96
N LEU A 182 10.75 34.64 -11.41
CA LEU A 182 10.41 34.42 -10.01
C LEU A 182 11.57 34.71 -9.06
N ARG A 183 12.79 34.27 -9.43
CA ARG A 183 14.02 34.37 -8.63
C ARG A 183 15.23 34.63 -9.53
N PRO A 184 15.41 35.86 -10.03
CA PRO A 184 16.54 36.20 -10.91
C PRO A 184 17.90 36.07 -10.22
N ASP A 185 17.92 36.02 -8.88
CA ASP A 185 19.11 35.83 -8.06
C ASP A 185 19.62 34.37 -8.03
N LEU A 186 18.78 33.40 -8.40
CA LEU A 186 19.13 31.98 -8.40
C LEU A 186 19.52 31.49 -9.80
N LYS A 187 20.55 30.65 -9.88
CA LYS A 187 20.96 30.00 -11.12
C LYS A 187 20.31 28.63 -11.22
N VAL A 188 19.51 28.39 -12.27
CA VAL A 188 18.95 27.07 -12.54
C VAL A 188 20.08 26.12 -12.97
N PRO A 189 20.38 25.05 -12.22
CA PRO A 189 21.41 24.09 -12.58
C PRO A 189 21.00 23.31 -13.84
N GLY A 190 21.93 23.12 -14.77
CA GLY A 190 21.66 22.30 -15.96
C GLY A 190 21.54 20.81 -15.63
N ARG A 191 20.88 20.06 -16.51
CA ARG A 191 20.66 18.60 -16.36
C ARG A 191 21.89 17.77 -15.97
N ARG A 192 23.08 18.11 -16.46
CA ARG A 192 24.34 17.37 -16.16
C ARG A 192 24.77 17.59 -14.72
N THR A 193 24.61 18.79 -14.20
CA THR A 193 24.93 19.14 -12.82
C THR A 193 23.95 18.48 -11.86
N LEU A 194 22.65 18.50 -12.20
CA LEU A 194 21.60 17.82 -11.45
C LEU A 194 21.82 16.30 -11.40
N ALA A 195 21.98 15.65 -12.56
CA ALA A 195 22.14 14.19 -12.63
C ALA A 195 23.53 13.70 -12.16
N GLY A 196 24.50 14.60 -12.02
CA GLY A 196 25.87 14.30 -11.58
C GLY A 196 26.07 14.72 -10.13
N ARG A 197 26.79 15.83 -9.92
CA ARG A 197 27.20 16.32 -8.59
C ARG A 197 26.04 16.38 -7.59
N ILE A 198 24.96 17.09 -7.93
CA ILE A 198 23.88 17.36 -6.97
C ILE A 198 23.16 16.07 -6.55
N LEU A 199 22.82 15.20 -7.52
CA LEU A 199 22.23 13.90 -7.21
C LEU A 199 23.17 13.02 -6.37
N ASN A 200 24.48 13.00 -6.67
CA ASN A 200 25.45 12.26 -5.89
C ASN A 200 25.50 12.75 -4.43
N ASP A 201 25.53 14.07 -4.23
CA ASP A 201 25.55 14.66 -2.89
C ASP A 201 24.28 14.32 -2.10
N GLU A 202 23.10 14.40 -2.73
CA GLU A 202 21.84 14.01 -2.09
C GLU A 202 21.76 12.51 -1.78
N VAL A 203 22.27 11.65 -2.67
CA VAL A 203 22.32 10.20 -2.42
C VAL A 203 23.28 9.86 -1.29
N ASN A 204 24.44 10.53 -1.21
CA ASN A 204 25.38 10.32 -0.11
C ASN A 204 24.74 10.64 1.25
N LYS A 205 24.00 11.76 1.35
CA LYS A 205 23.22 12.09 2.56
C LYS A 205 22.22 10.98 2.92
N VAL A 206 21.47 10.50 1.92
CA VAL A 206 20.50 9.41 2.12
C VAL A 206 21.18 8.12 2.59
N MET A 207 22.37 7.80 2.06
CA MET A 207 23.12 6.61 2.48
C MET A 207 23.65 6.75 3.91
N ASP A 208 24.13 7.93 4.30
CA ASP A 208 24.59 8.19 5.67
C ASP A 208 23.43 8.14 6.68
N GLU A 209 22.26 8.67 6.32
CA GLU A 209 21.04 8.54 7.10
C GLU A 209 20.61 7.07 7.21
N LEU A 210 20.64 6.32 6.10
CA LEU A 210 20.29 4.90 6.10
C LEU A 210 21.21 4.09 7.04
N ARG A 211 22.53 4.30 6.97
CA ARG A 211 23.50 3.64 7.87
C ARG A 211 23.18 3.90 9.34
N LYS A 212 22.84 5.14 9.70
CA LYS A 212 22.45 5.51 11.06
C LYS A 212 21.11 4.87 11.47
N LEU A 213 20.17 4.79 10.52
CA LEU A 213 18.85 4.23 10.76
C LEU A 213 18.90 2.72 11.01
N VAL A 214 19.66 1.97 10.21
CA VAL A 214 19.67 0.50 10.26
C VAL A 214 20.82 -0.10 11.09
N GLY A 215 21.85 0.69 11.38
CA GLY A 215 23.03 0.23 12.11
C GLY A 215 22.70 -0.38 13.47
N GLY A 216 23.23 -1.57 13.75
CA GLY A 216 22.98 -2.32 14.98
C GLY A 216 21.61 -3.01 15.07
N ARG A 217 20.75 -2.85 14.06
CA ARG A 217 19.44 -3.51 13.99
C ARG A 217 19.53 -4.85 13.24
N VAL A 218 18.41 -5.53 13.15
CA VAL A 218 18.24 -6.77 12.37
C VAL A 218 17.42 -6.50 11.11
N ALA A 219 17.66 -7.28 10.06
CA ALA A 219 16.98 -7.14 8.77
C ALA A 219 16.55 -8.47 8.18
N THR A 220 15.43 -8.46 7.48
CA THR A 220 15.12 -9.49 6.46
C THR A 220 15.61 -8.99 5.11
N GLY A 221 16.55 -9.69 4.49
CA GLY A 221 16.94 -9.41 3.11
C GLY A 221 15.91 -9.95 2.13
N MET A 222 15.78 -9.31 0.97
CA MET A 222 14.97 -9.81 -0.13
C MET A 222 15.60 -9.45 -1.47
N CYS A 223 15.35 -10.29 -2.47
CA CYS A 223 15.64 -9.93 -3.86
C CYS A 223 14.59 -10.47 -4.81
N ASP A 224 14.41 -9.77 -5.93
CA ASP A 224 13.46 -10.14 -6.97
C ASP A 224 13.94 -9.63 -8.35
N GLY A 225 13.49 -10.29 -9.41
CA GLY A 225 13.84 -10.01 -10.78
C GLY A 225 12.86 -9.07 -11.47
N TRP A 226 13.37 -8.17 -12.31
CA TRP A 226 12.56 -7.28 -13.14
C TRP A 226 13.19 -7.06 -14.51
N LYS A 227 12.35 -7.00 -15.55
CA LYS A 227 12.78 -6.59 -16.90
C LYS A 227 12.37 -5.15 -17.16
N ASN A 228 13.34 -4.30 -17.47
CA ASN A 228 13.09 -2.89 -17.77
C ASN A 228 12.52 -2.69 -19.19
N ILE A 229 12.17 -1.44 -19.54
CA ILE A 229 11.63 -1.11 -20.87
C ILE A 229 12.63 -1.35 -22.03
N LYS A 230 13.93 -1.41 -21.74
CA LYS A 230 14.98 -1.81 -22.71
C LYS A 230 15.14 -3.32 -22.81
N LYS A 231 14.39 -4.10 -22.02
CA LYS A 231 14.52 -5.55 -21.84
C LYS A 231 15.81 -5.98 -21.10
N ASP A 232 16.48 -5.07 -20.40
CA ASP A 232 17.55 -5.44 -19.47
C ASP A 232 16.94 -6.22 -18.31
N SER A 233 17.57 -7.34 -17.93
CA SER A 233 17.21 -8.13 -16.76
C SER A 233 17.96 -7.58 -15.54
N LEU A 234 17.21 -7.08 -14.57
CA LEU A 234 17.71 -6.51 -13.34
C LEU A 234 17.27 -7.38 -12.15
N ILE A 235 18.11 -7.48 -11.14
CA ILE A 235 17.75 -8.01 -9.82
C ILE A 235 17.82 -6.85 -8.83
N ALA A 236 16.70 -6.52 -8.20
CA ALA A 236 16.70 -5.59 -7.10
C ALA A 236 16.88 -6.34 -5.79
N SER A 237 17.74 -5.79 -4.93
CA SER A 237 17.96 -6.25 -3.57
C SER A 237 17.53 -5.17 -2.59
N MET A 238 16.86 -5.61 -1.52
CA MET A 238 16.34 -4.75 -0.47
C MET A 238 16.50 -5.41 0.89
N ILE A 239 16.41 -4.62 1.95
CA ILE A 239 16.29 -5.09 3.33
C ILE A 239 15.03 -4.50 3.95
N THR A 240 14.37 -5.26 4.80
CA THR A 240 13.32 -4.76 5.68
C THR A 240 13.83 -4.67 7.10
N VAL A 241 13.77 -3.48 7.68
CA VAL A 241 14.16 -3.16 9.06
C VAL A 241 12.97 -2.50 9.73
N ASP A 242 12.53 -3.02 10.88
CA ASP A 242 11.34 -2.54 11.59
C ASP A 242 10.10 -2.41 10.66
N TYR A 243 9.95 -3.38 9.76
CA TYR A 243 8.87 -3.44 8.76
C TYR A 243 8.89 -2.36 7.68
N GLU A 244 9.97 -1.58 7.59
CA GLU A 244 10.21 -0.61 6.51
C GLU A 244 11.23 -1.17 5.51
N ALA A 245 10.86 -1.18 4.22
CA ALA A 245 11.72 -1.70 3.15
C ALA A 245 12.67 -0.61 2.62
N HIS A 246 13.97 -0.91 2.60
CA HIS A 246 15.03 -0.05 2.12
C HIS A 246 15.80 -0.71 0.98
N ILE A 247 16.02 0.04 -0.10
CA ILE A 247 16.78 -0.44 -1.25
C ILE A 247 18.27 -0.61 -0.89
N THR A 248 18.82 -1.80 -1.12
CA THR A 248 20.27 -2.04 -0.98
C THR A 248 20.96 -1.83 -2.30
N ASN A 249 20.64 -2.57 -3.36
CA ASN A 249 21.26 -2.43 -4.68
C ASN A 249 20.30 -2.84 -5.82
N ILE A 250 20.65 -2.44 -7.04
CA ILE A 250 20.05 -2.94 -8.28
C ILE A 250 21.21 -3.49 -9.11
N HIS A 251 21.07 -4.72 -9.57
CA HIS A 251 22.10 -5.46 -10.29
C HIS A 251 21.63 -5.79 -11.70
N ASN A 252 22.38 -5.38 -12.71
CA ASN A 252 22.13 -5.78 -14.08
C ASN A 252 22.76 -7.14 -14.36
N VAL A 253 21.89 -8.12 -14.59
CA VAL A 253 22.24 -9.51 -14.85
C VAL A 253 21.91 -9.91 -16.29
N SER A 254 21.70 -8.94 -17.19
CA SER A 254 21.27 -9.18 -18.59
C SER A 254 22.24 -10.08 -19.37
N ALA A 255 23.53 -9.97 -19.09
CA ALA A 255 24.58 -10.77 -19.74
C ALA A 255 24.97 -12.02 -18.93
N GLN A 256 24.25 -12.31 -17.83
CA GLN A 256 24.54 -13.45 -16.97
C GLN A 256 23.54 -14.58 -17.22
N ARG A 257 23.99 -15.83 -17.10
CA ARG A 257 23.09 -16.98 -17.10
C ARG A 257 22.28 -16.96 -15.81
N LYS A 258 20.97 -17.21 -15.92
CA LYS A 258 20.06 -17.35 -14.78
C LYS A 258 20.28 -18.70 -14.09
N THR A 259 21.27 -18.76 -13.22
CA THR A 259 21.59 -19.97 -12.46
C THR A 259 21.50 -19.71 -10.97
N ALA A 260 21.13 -20.75 -10.21
CA ALA A 260 21.09 -20.71 -8.76
C ALA A 260 22.44 -20.30 -8.14
N GLN A 261 23.55 -20.68 -8.79
CA GLN A 261 24.90 -20.33 -8.35
C GLN A 261 25.18 -18.83 -8.46
N LYS A 262 24.80 -18.20 -9.57
CA LYS A 262 24.98 -16.75 -9.74
C LYS A 262 24.08 -15.95 -8.82
N LEU A 263 22.85 -16.40 -8.60
CA LEU A 263 21.98 -15.78 -7.60
C LEU A 263 22.57 -15.92 -6.18
N LEU A 264 23.16 -17.08 -5.84
CA LEU A 264 23.83 -17.31 -4.56
C LEU A 264 25.01 -16.36 -4.33
N GLU A 265 25.88 -16.18 -5.34
CA GLU A 265 26.99 -15.24 -5.29
C GLU A 265 26.51 -13.80 -5.03
N LEU A 266 25.47 -13.37 -5.74
CA LEU A 266 24.85 -12.05 -5.58
C LEU A 266 24.29 -11.87 -4.17
N VAL A 267 23.46 -12.82 -3.70
CA VAL A 267 22.83 -12.75 -2.38
C VAL A 267 23.88 -12.73 -1.26
N ARG A 268 24.94 -13.53 -1.36
CA ARG A 268 26.05 -13.48 -0.38
C ARG A 268 26.75 -12.12 -0.39
N GLY A 269 27.01 -11.55 -1.57
CA GLY A 269 27.57 -10.21 -1.69
C GLY A 269 26.67 -9.13 -1.05
N GLU A 270 25.36 -9.25 -1.22
CA GLU A 270 24.39 -8.35 -0.60
C GLU A 270 24.33 -8.50 0.92
N ILE A 271 24.37 -9.73 1.45
CA ILE A 271 24.45 -9.96 2.90
C ILE A 271 25.72 -9.32 3.47
N GLU A 272 26.87 -9.53 2.82
CA GLU A 272 28.12 -8.92 3.24
C GLU A 272 28.08 -7.40 3.18
N TYR A 273 27.49 -6.81 2.13
CA TYR A 273 27.28 -5.37 2.03
C TYR A 273 26.40 -4.85 3.17
N CYS A 274 25.30 -5.52 3.48
CA CYS A 274 24.42 -5.13 4.59
C CYS A 274 25.15 -5.16 5.94
N GLU A 275 25.89 -6.23 6.21
CA GLU A 275 26.57 -6.39 7.50
C GLU A 275 27.80 -5.48 7.65
N LYS A 276 28.61 -5.33 6.59
CA LYS A 276 29.87 -4.56 6.65
C LYS A 276 29.69 -3.07 6.38
N GLU A 277 28.85 -2.69 5.41
CA GLU A 277 28.71 -1.30 4.96
C GLU A 277 27.53 -0.56 5.61
N LEU A 278 26.44 -1.28 5.92
CA LEU A 278 25.26 -0.71 6.60
C LEU A 278 25.24 -0.99 8.11
N GLY A 279 26.04 -1.96 8.59
CA GLY A 279 26.09 -2.34 9.99
C GLY A 279 24.81 -3.03 10.51
N VAL A 280 23.97 -3.54 9.60
CA VAL A 280 22.73 -4.24 9.94
C VAL A 280 22.94 -5.75 9.87
N LYS A 281 22.41 -6.50 10.84
CA LYS A 281 22.51 -7.96 10.83
C LYS A 281 21.39 -8.58 9.99
N VAL A 282 21.74 -9.30 8.94
CA VAL A 282 20.73 -10.05 8.17
C VAL A 282 20.36 -11.32 8.92
N ILE A 283 19.06 -11.52 9.17
CA ILE A 283 18.54 -12.63 9.98
C ILE A 283 17.67 -13.61 9.18
N ALA A 284 17.15 -13.15 8.05
CA ALA A 284 16.34 -13.94 7.14
C ALA A 284 16.56 -13.45 5.71
N TRP A 285 16.26 -14.30 4.74
CA TRP A 285 16.29 -13.92 3.32
C TRP A 285 15.07 -14.48 2.57
N CYS A 286 14.37 -13.59 1.86
CA CYS A 286 13.13 -13.90 1.14
C CYS A 286 13.29 -13.68 -0.37
N THR A 287 12.80 -14.63 -1.17
CA THR A 287 12.78 -14.55 -2.65
C THR A 287 11.49 -15.14 -3.19
N ASP A 288 11.23 -14.98 -4.48
CA ASP A 288 10.15 -15.71 -5.16
C ASP A 288 10.34 -17.24 -5.11
N ALA A 289 9.32 -17.98 -5.57
CA ALA A 289 9.32 -19.44 -5.55
C ALA A 289 9.88 -20.07 -6.83
N SER A 290 10.59 -19.30 -7.66
CA SER A 290 11.20 -19.84 -8.87
C SER A 290 12.21 -20.96 -8.57
N GLY A 291 12.41 -21.87 -9.54
CA GLY A 291 13.34 -22.99 -9.38
C GLY A 291 14.78 -22.54 -9.05
N GLU A 292 15.26 -21.46 -9.69
CA GLU A 292 16.59 -20.88 -9.41
C GLU A 292 16.68 -20.36 -7.97
N SER A 293 15.65 -19.65 -7.50
CA SER A 293 15.58 -19.08 -6.16
C SER A 293 15.51 -20.18 -5.12
N ARG A 294 14.74 -21.24 -5.37
CA ARG A 294 14.66 -22.41 -4.48
C ARG A 294 16.01 -23.11 -4.33
N ALA A 295 16.69 -23.40 -5.44
CA ALA A 295 18.01 -24.00 -5.41
C ALA A 295 19.03 -23.09 -4.72
N MET A 296 18.97 -21.77 -4.94
CA MET A 296 19.79 -20.80 -4.23
C MET A 296 19.53 -20.83 -2.73
N ARG A 297 18.26 -20.81 -2.28
CA ARG A 297 17.91 -20.85 -0.86
C ARG A 297 18.47 -22.10 -0.19
N ASN A 298 18.31 -23.27 -0.81
CA ASN A 298 18.85 -24.54 -0.30
C ASN A 298 20.38 -24.49 -0.12
N ARG A 299 21.10 -23.95 -1.11
CA ARG A 299 22.56 -23.79 -1.03
C ARG A 299 22.96 -22.77 0.04
N LEU A 300 22.23 -21.65 0.14
CA LEU A 300 22.51 -20.60 1.11
C LEU A 300 22.37 -21.12 2.55
N VAL A 301 21.35 -21.94 2.84
CA VAL A 301 21.21 -22.62 4.15
C VAL A 301 22.43 -23.47 4.48
N GLY A 302 23.04 -24.14 3.49
CA GLY A 302 24.26 -24.92 3.68
C GLY A 302 25.46 -24.07 4.11
N HIS A 303 25.52 -22.81 3.67
CA HIS A 303 26.59 -21.87 4.02
C HIS A 303 26.29 -21.03 5.27
N LEU A 304 25.03 -20.65 5.48
CA LEU A 304 24.55 -19.78 6.56
C LEU A 304 23.34 -20.42 7.25
N PRO A 305 23.52 -21.55 7.97
CA PRO A 305 22.42 -22.30 8.59
C PRO A 305 21.68 -21.53 9.68
N GLN A 306 22.26 -20.42 10.16
CA GLN A 306 21.65 -19.51 11.11
C GLN A 306 20.57 -18.59 10.50
N LEU A 307 20.52 -18.45 9.17
CA LEU A 307 19.50 -17.64 8.49
C LEU A 307 18.19 -18.40 8.34
N ILE A 308 17.09 -17.68 8.50
CA ILE A 308 15.76 -18.18 8.15
C ILE A 308 15.50 -17.90 6.67
N MET A 309 15.43 -18.96 5.87
CA MET A 309 15.18 -18.85 4.43
C MET A 309 13.69 -18.95 4.14
N LEU A 310 13.20 -18.03 3.31
CA LEU A 310 11.77 -17.83 3.11
C LEU A 310 11.43 -17.80 1.62
N ASP A 311 10.38 -18.54 1.27
CA ASP A 311 9.57 -18.19 0.12
C ASP A 311 8.85 -16.87 0.37
N CYS A 312 8.56 -16.13 -0.69
CA CYS A 312 7.62 -15.02 -0.63
C CYS A 312 6.21 -15.59 -0.42
N TYR A 313 5.64 -15.42 0.78
CA TYR A 313 4.34 -16.04 1.08
C TYR A 313 3.18 -15.42 0.33
N ALA A 314 3.31 -14.18 -0.12
CA ALA A 314 2.32 -13.58 -1.00
C ALA A 314 2.32 -14.25 -2.39
N HIS A 315 3.50 -14.60 -2.91
CA HIS A 315 3.62 -15.44 -4.09
C HIS A 315 3.11 -16.86 -3.81
N GLN A 316 3.38 -17.45 -2.64
CA GLN A 316 2.86 -18.76 -2.26
C GLN A 316 1.31 -18.81 -2.28
N ILE A 317 0.62 -17.79 -1.76
CA ILE A 317 -0.85 -17.69 -1.87
C ILE A 317 -1.30 -17.58 -3.33
N ASN A 318 -0.59 -16.80 -4.14
CA ASN A 318 -0.90 -16.67 -5.57
C ASN A 318 -0.73 -18.01 -6.31
N LEU A 319 0.25 -18.83 -5.94
CA LEU A 319 0.38 -20.17 -6.51
C LEU A 319 -0.77 -21.11 -6.09
N ILE A 320 -1.43 -20.89 -4.94
CA ILE A 320 -2.68 -21.62 -4.59
C ILE A 320 -3.80 -21.27 -5.57
N VAL A 321 -3.90 -20.00 -6.00
CA VAL A 321 -4.82 -19.58 -7.06
C VAL A 321 -4.45 -20.26 -8.39
N GLY A 322 -3.16 -20.41 -8.68
CA GLY A 322 -2.68 -21.18 -9.83
C GLY A 322 -3.11 -22.65 -9.80
N ASP A 323 -2.91 -23.30 -8.65
CA ASP A 323 -3.33 -24.67 -8.40
C ASP A 323 -4.86 -24.86 -8.56
N TYR A 324 -5.64 -23.88 -8.09
CA TYR A 324 -7.09 -23.83 -8.25
C TYR A 324 -7.49 -23.92 -9.72
N PHE A 325 -6.95 -23.04 -10.57
CA PHE A 325 -7.29 -23.04 -12.00
C PHE A 325 -6.68 -24.21 -12.78
N LYS A 326 -5.44 -24.63 -12.44
CA LYS A 326 -4.77 -25.77 -13.06
C LYS A 326 -5.55 -27.07 -12.86
N ARG A 327 -6.08 -27.29 -11.65
CA ARG A 327 -6.77 -28.54 -11.28
C ARG A 327 -8.29 -28.49 -11.51
N LEU A 328 -8.86 -27.31 -11.76
CA LEU A 328 -10.29 -27.12 -12.05
C LEU A 328 -10.47 -26.48 -13.44
N PRO A 329 -10.31 -27.25 -14.53
CA PRO A 329 -10.30 -26.71 -15.89
C PRO A 329 -11.62 -26.04 -16.30
N ALA A 330 -12.76 -26.45 -15.74
CA ALA A 330 -14.04 -25.77 -15.96
C ALA A 330 -14.03 -24.33 -15.42
N LYS A 331 -13.40 -24.11 -14.25
CA LYS A 331 -13.26 -22.77 -13.65
C LYS A 331 -12.26 -21.91 -14.44
N LEU A 332 -11.19 -22.53 -14.96
CA LEU A 332 -10.27 -21.87 -15.89
C LEU A 332 -10.99 -21.37 -17.14
N GLN A 333 -11.83 -22.19 -17.78
CA GLN A 333 -12.59 -21.79 -18.98
C GLN A 333 -13.50 -20.57 -18.76
N VAL A 334 -14.14 -20.49 -17.59
CA VAL A 334 -14.98 -19.33 -17.23
C VAL A 334 -14.09 -18.09 -17.04
N MET A 335 -12.95 -18.24 -16.37
CA MET A 335 -12.04 -17.11 -16.17
C MET A 335 -11.38 -16.63 -17.47
N ASP A 336 -11.15 -17.55 -18.40
CA ASP A 336 -10.72 -17.28 -19.76
C ASP A 336 -11.76 -16.46 -20.53
N ALA A 337 -13.03 -16.86 -20.46
CA ALA A 337 -14.14 -16.09 -21.03
C ALA A 337 -14.25 -14.68 -20.41
N ALA A 338 -14.01 -14.56 -19.10
CA ALA A 338 -13.97 -13.29 -18.37
C ALA A 338 -12.82 -12.39 -18.85
N TYR A 339 -11.61 -12.93 -19.00
CA TYR A 339 -10.48 -12.24 -19.60
C TYR A 339 -10.82 -11.74 -21.00
N TRP A 340 -11.37 -12.61 -21.85
CA TRP A 340 -11.73 -12.29 -23.23
C TRP A 340 -12.73 -11.16 -23.33
N LEU A 341 -13.78 -11.20 -22.51
CA LEU A 341 -14.80 -10.16 -22.45
C LEU A 341 -14.17 -8.80 -22.11
N VAL A 342 -13.34 -8.74 -21.06
CA VAL A 342 -12.66 -7.50 -20.66
C VAL A 342 -11.69 -7.02 -21.74
N HIS A 343 -10.85 -7.92 -22.25
CA HIS A 343 -9.82 -7.62 -23.23
C HIS A 343 -10.44 -7.06 -24.51
N TRP A 344 -11.50 -7.70 -25.02
CA TRP A 344 -12.19 -7.26 -26.22
C TRP A 344 -12.77 -5.86 -26.04
N PHE A 345 -13.55 -5.59 -24.98
CA PHE A 345 -14.10 -4.25 -24.74
C PHE A 345 -12.99 -3.20 -24.63
N ARG A 346 -11.89 -3.50 -23.92
CA ARG A 346 -10.78 -2.54 -23.75
C ARG A 346 -10.09 -2.16 -25.06
N ASN A 347 -10.05 -3.06 -26.04
CA ASN A 347 -9.38 -2.84 -27.32
C ASN A 347 -10.31 -2.35 -28.44
N HIS A 348 -11.63 -2.30 -28.21
CA HIS A 348 -12.60 -1.80 -29.17
C HIS A 348 -13.17 -0.47 -28.68
N SER A 349 -12.50 0.64 -29.02
CA SER A 349 -12.76 1.98 -28.49
C SER A 349 -14.21 2.45 -28.64
N PHE A 350 -14.85 2.14 -29.77
CA PHE A 350 -16.27 2.45 -30.00
C PHE A 350 -17.19 1.68 -29.05
N ALA A 351 -17.03 0.36 -28.95
CA ALA A 351 -17.81 -0.48 -28.04
C ALA A 351 -17.58 -0.11 -26.57
N LEU A 352 -16.34 0.20 -26.18
CA LEU A 352 -16.01 0.72 -24.86
C LEU A 352 -16.71 2.06 -24.60
N GLY A 353 -16.74 2.95 -25.59
CA GLY A 353 -17.42 4.23 -25.49
C GLY A 353 -18.92 4.08 -25.26
N LEU A 354 -19.56 3.13 -25.93
CA LEU A 354 -20.97 2.79 -25.71
C LEU A 354 -21.19 2.20 -24.32
N LEU A 355 -20.35 1.24 -23.91
CA LEU A 355 -20.41 0.66 -22.56
C LEU A 355 -20.30 1.75 -21.49
N ARG A 356 -19.36 2.70 -21.62
CA ARG A 356 -19.22 3.82 -20.69
C ARG A 356 -20.46 4.71 -20.63
N LYS A 357 -21.16 4.93 -21.75
CA LYS A 357 -22.45 5.65 -21.76
C LYS A 357 -23.53 4.87 -21.01
N CYS A 358 -23.61 3.56 -21.21
CA CYS A 358 -24.56 2.70 -20.49
C CYS A 358 -24.26 2.65 -18.99
N GLN A 359 -22.98 2.53 -18.61
CA GLN A 359 -22.57 2.63 -17.21
C GLN A 359 -22.95 3.98 -16.59
N ALA A 360 -22.68 5.10 -17.27
CA ALA A 360 -23.06 6.41 -16.75
C ALA A 360 -24.57 6.58 -16.60
N GLN A 361 -25.39 5.89 -17.40
CA GLN A 361 -26.84 5.89 -17.25
C GLN A 361 -27.28 5.03 -16.06
N GLU A 362 -26.71 3.83 -15.93
CA GLU A 362 -27.09 2.86 -14.90
C GLU A 362 -26.59 3.25 -13.51
N TYR A 363 -25.38 3.81 -13.43
CA TYR A 363 -24.67 4.04 -12.18
C TYR A 363 -24.57 5.52 -11.80
N ASN A 364 -25.60 6.32 -12.14
CA ASN A 364 -25.71 7.74 -11.77
C ASN A 364 -24.48 8.59 -12.17
N GLY A 365 -24.02 8.43 -13.41
CA GLY A 365 -22.88 9.14 -13.97
C GLY A 365 -21.52 8.51 -13.70
N ARG A 366 -21.46 7.43 -12.90
CA ARG A 366 -20.22 6.70 -12.62
C ARG A 366 -19.84 5.77 -13.78
N VAL A 367 -18.55 5.68 -14.05
CA VAL A 367 -17.97 4.81 -15.08
C VAL A 367 -16.83 4.02 -14.44
N LEU A 368 -17.04 2.71 -14.29
CA LEU A 368 -16.10 1.77 -13.70
C LEU A 368 -15.17 1.22 -14.77
N ALA A 369 -13.86 1.26 -14.49
CA ALA A 369 -12.86 0.68 -15.37
C ALA A 369 -12.92 -0.84 -15.33
N LEU A 370 -12.79 -1.50 -16.48
CA LEU A 370 -12.67 -2.96 -16.54
C LEU A 370 -11.26 -3.40 -16.10
N ILE A 371 -11.20 -4.35 -15.17
CA ILE A 371 -9.94 -4.89 -14.62
C ILE A 371 -9.57 -6.15 -15.39
N LEU A 372 -8.36 -6.20 -15.94
CA LEU A 372 -7.84 -7.44 -16.52
C LEU A 372 -7.33 -8.36 -15.41
N PRO A 373 -7.62 -9.66 -15.47
CA PRO A 373 -6.99 -10.64 -14.59
C PRO A 373 -5.55 -10.87 -15.04
N VAL A 374 -4.61 -10.07 -14.51
CA VAL A 374 -3.18 -10.14 -14.86
C VAL A 374 -2.36 -10.52 -13.63
N LEU A 375 -1.43 -11.46 -13.81
CA LEU A 375 -0.59 -12.06 -12.76
C LEU A 375 0.27 -11.10 -11.95
N THR A 376 0.58 -9.92 -12.49
CA THR A 376 1.44 -8.93 -11.83
C THR A 376 0.84 -8.34 -10.56
N ARG A 377 -0.38 -8.75 -10.15
CA ARG A 377 -1.01 -8.41 -8.88
C ARG A 377 -1.71 -9.66 -8.32
N TRP A 378 -1.33 -10.08 -7.11
CA TRP A 378 -1.79 -11.35 -6.49
C TRP A 378 -3.31 -11.48 -6.29
N THR A 379 -4.05 -10.37 -6.34
CA THR A 379 -5.50 -10.27 -6.19
C THR A 379 -6.25 -10.08 -7.52
N ALA A 380 -5.55 -9.96 -8.65
CA ALA A 380 -6.13 -9.49 -9.91
C ALA A 380 -7.29 -10.36 -10.43
N HIS A 381 -7.22 -11.68 -10.24
CA HIS A 381 -8.26 -12.61 -10.65
C HIS A 381 -9.58 -12.36 -9.90
N TYR A 382 -9.50 -12.20 -8.58
CA TYR A 382 -10.64 -11.83 -7.76
C TYR A 382 -11.19 -10.45 -8.15
N CYS A 383 -10.33 -9.44 -8.26
CA CYS A 383 -10.76 -8.08 -8.61
C CYS A 383 -11.41 -8.00 -10.00
N ALA A 384 -10.91 -8.77 -10.98
CA ALA A 384 -11.50 -8.85 -12.32
C ALA A 384 -12.89 -9.50 -12.29
N ALA A 385 -13.04 -10.62 -11.59
CA ALA A 385 -14.34 -11.30 -11.44
C ALA A 385 -15.35 -10.39 -10.71
N ALA A 386 -14.95 -9.77 -9.60
CA ALA A 386 -15.78 -8.83 -8.85
C ALA A 386 -16.21 -7.63 -9.72
N ARG A 387 -15.26 -6.97 -10.41
CA ARG A 387 -15.56 -5.85 -11.31
C ARG A 387 -16.53 -6.22 -12.41
N LEU A 388 -16.33 -7.37 -13.05
CA LEU A 388 -17.21 -7.80 -14.13
C LEU A 388 -18.64 -8.01 -13.63
N LEU A 389 -18.83 -8.59 -12.45
CA LEU A 389 -20.13 -8.75 -11.83
C LEU A 389 -20.79 -7.39 -11.54
N ASP A 390 -20.04 -6.40 -11.03
CA ASP A 390 -20.57 -5.05 -10.81
C ASP A 390 -21.06 -4.38 -12.09
N VAL A 391 -20.34 -4.58 -13.20
CA VAL A 391 -20.69 -4.00 -14.52
C VAL A 391 -21.62 -4.88 -15.36
N MET A 392 -22.06 -6.03 -14.85
CA MET A 392 -22.87 -7.02 -15.58
C MET A 392 -24.11 -6.38 -16.21
N HIS A 393 -24.89 -5.62 -15.42
CA HIS A 393 -26.11 -4.98 -15.88
C HIS A 393 -25.82 -3.96 -17.00
N ALA A 394 -24.81 -3.11 -16.82
CA ALA A 394 -24.42 -2.15 -17.85
C ALA A 394 -23.95 -2.81 -19.16
N ILE A 395 -23.22 -3.93 -19.08
CA ILE A 395 -22.82 -4.71 -20.26
C ILE A 395 -24.05 -5.26 -20.97
N ARG A 396 -24.97 -5.91 -20.25
CA ARG A 396 -26.21 -6.46 -20.83
C ARG A 396 -27.08 -5.38 -21.48
N ILE A 397 -27.23 -4.22 -20.84
CA ILE A 397 -27.95 -3.07 -21.41
C ILE A 397 -27.24 -2.53 -22.66
N CYS A 398 -25.91 -2.43 -22.63
CA CYS A 398 -25.13 -1.97 -23.78
C CYS A 398 -25.35 -2.88 -24.99
N ILE A 399 -25.33 -4.19 -24.78
CA ILE A 399 -25.58 -5.17 -25.84
C ILE A 399 -27.02 -5.05 -26.33
N ALA A 400 -28.00 -5.09 -25.42
CA ALA A 400 -29.42 -5.01 -25.79
C ALA A 400 -29.78 -3.73 -26.57
N LYS A 401 -29.13 -2.60 -26.29
CA LYS A 401 -29.37 -1.31 -26.98
C LYS A 401 -28.56 -1.15 -28.26
N HIS A 402 -27.33 -1.67 -28.32
CA HIS A 402 -26.35 -1.29 -29.34
C HIS A 402 -25.71 -2.48 -30.07
N GLU A 403 -26.25 -3.70 -29.97
CA GLU A 403 -25.69 -4.89 -30.62
C GLU A 403 -25.39 -4.66 -32.10
N ALA A 404 -26.34 -4.11 -32.87
CA ALA A 404 -26.16 -3.85 -34.29
C ALA A 404 -24.99 -2.89 -34.57
N GLU A 405 -24.91 -1.78 -33.83
CA GLU A 405 -23.85 -0.77 -33.95
C GLU A 405 -22.48 -1.36 -33.57
N ILE A 406 -22.44 -2.15 -32.49
CA ILE A 406 -21.22 -2.82 -32.03
C ILE A 406 -20.72 -3.78 -33.09
N LEU A 407 -21.59 -4.63 -33.63
CA LEU A 407 -21.22 -5.61 -34.64
C LEU A 407 -20.82 -4.95 -35.97
N GLU A 408 -21.52 -3.88 -36.39
CA GLU A 408 -21.14 -3.07 -37.57
C GLU A 408 -19.75 -2.45 -37.40
N SER A 409 -19.46 -1.87 -36.23
CA SER A 409 -18.15 -1.28 -35.94
C SER A 409 -17.00 -2.28 -35.91
N ALA A 410 -17.28 -3.56 -35.64
CA ALA A 410 -16.28 -4.64 -35.64
C ALA A 410 -15.86 -5.07 -37.06
N GLY A 411 -16.66 -4.76 -38.09
CA GLY A 411 -16.33 -5.03 -39.49
C GLY A 411 -17.38 -5.84 -40.27
N PRO A 412 -17.06 -6.21 -41.53
CA PRO A 412 -17.97 -6.93 -42.43
C PRO A 412 -18.46 -8.27 -41.87
N ILE A 413 -19.62 -8.75 -42.33
CA ILE A 413 -20.30 -9.94 -41.80
C ILE A 413 -19.40 -11.18 -41.73
N HIS A 414 -18.57 -11.40 -42.74
CA HIS A 414 -17.71 -12.58 -42.84
C HIS A 414 -16.30 -12.37 -42.25
N SER A 415 -16.00 -11.18 -41.73
CA SER A 415 -14.69 -10.88 -41.11
C SER A 415 -14.51 -11.63 -39.80
N ASP A 416 -13.29 -12.06 -39.53
CA ASP A 416 -12.97 -12.74 -38.27
C ASP A 416 -13.13 -11.80 -37.06
N ALA A 417 -12.89 -10.50 -37.26
CA ALA A 417 -13.18 -9.45 -36.29
C ALA A 417 -14.64 -9.43 -35.83
N ARG A 418 -15.59 -9.53 -36.77
CA ARG A 418 -17.03 -9.58 -36.44
C ARG A 418 -17.42 -10.91 -35.80
N LYS A 419 -16.86 -12.04 -36.25
CA LYS A 419 -17.11 -13.34 -35.58
C LYS A 419 -16.67 -13.32 -34.13
N LEU A 420 -15.51 -12.72 -33.84
CA LEU A 420 -14.99 -12.54 -32.48
C LEU A 420 -15.89 -11.62 -31.64
N ALA A 421 -16.41 -10.55 -32.24
CA ALA A 421 -17.40 -9.70 -31.58
C ALA A 421 -18.65 -10.51 -31.21
N VAL A 422 -19.23 -11.27 -32.15
CA VAL A 422 -20.39 -12.14 -31.90
C VAL A 422 -20.13 -13.13 -30.76
N SER A 423 -19.00 -13.83 -30.75
CA SER A 423 -18.67 -14.76 -29.66
C SER A 423 -18.50 -14.05 -28.33
N THR A 424 -17.93 -12.84 -28.32
CA THR A 424 -17.78 -12.02 -27.10
C THR A 424 -19.14 -11.59 -26.55
N LEU A 425 -20.06 -11.14 -27.41
CA LEU A 425 -21.40 -10.76 -26.99
C LEU A 425 -22.17 -11.99 -26.46
N ALA A 426 -21.98 -13.16 -27.07
CA ALA A 426 -22.60 -14.41 -26.61
C ALA A 426 -22.19 -14.76 -25.17
N ILE A 427 -20.90 -14.60 -24.81
CA ILE A 427 -20.42 -14.77 -23.43
C ILE A 427 -21.19 -13.86 -22.47
N ALA A 428 -21.30 -12.58 -22.79
CA ALA A 428 -21.96 -11.59 -21.93
C ALA A 428 -23.48 -11.82 -21.79
N THR A 429 -24.12 -12.49 -22.75
CA THR A 429 -25.54 -12.84 -22.69
C THR A 429 -25.83 -14.18 -22.01
N ALA A 430 -24.83 -15.07 -21.86
CA ALA A 430 -25.01 -16.38 -21.24
C ALA A 430 -25.20 -16.26 -19.72
N SER A 431 -26.31 -16.75 -19.18
CA SER A 431 -26.56 -16.72 -17.73
C SER A 431 -25.58 -17.61 -16.96
N GLU A 432 -25.25 -18.78 -17.51
CA GLU A 432 -24.35 -19.74 -16.86
C GLU A 432 -22.96 -19.15 -16.65
N PHE A 433 -22.49 -18.29 -17.56
CA PHE A 433 -21.20 -17.60 -17.42
C PHE A 433 -21.16 -16.73 -16.15
N TRP A 434 -22.21 -15.94 -15.90
CA TRP A 434 -22.26 -15.03 -14.75
C TRP A 434 -22.47 -15.78 -13.42
N GLU A 435 -23.29 -16.83 -13.43
CA GLU A 435 -23.49 -17.70 -12.26
C GLU A 435 -22.18 -18.39 -11.86
N GLU A 436 -21.45 -18.94 -12.83
CA GLU A 436 -20.16 -19.57 -12.59
C GLU A 436 -19.07 -18.55 -12.19
N LEU A 437 -19.09 -17.33 -12.77
CA LEU A 437 -18.18 -16.26 -12.38
C LEU A 437 -18.40 -15.82 -10.93
N LEU A 438 -19.66 -15.77 -10.47
CA LEU A 438 -19.99 -15.50 -9.07
C LEU A 438 -19.44 -16.61 -8.15
N VAL A 439 -19.57 -17.88 -8.55
CA VAL A 439 -18.99 -19.02 -7.81
C VAL A 439 -17.46 -18.88 -7.72
N ILE A 440 -16.78 -18.51 -8.82
CA ILE A 440 -15.34 -18.26 -8.81
C ILE A 440 -14.97 -17.10 -7.89
N LYS A 441 -15.69 -15.96 -7.95
CA LYS A 441 -15.47 -14.83 -7.04
C LYS A 441 -15.50 -15.29 -5.57
N THR A 442 -16.52 -16.05 -5.18
CA THR A 442 -16.69 -16.58 -3.82
C THR A 442 -15.55 -17.50 -3.40
N HIS A 443 -15.07 -18.37 -4.30
CA HIS A 443 -13.91 -19.22 -4.01
C HIS A 443 -12.60 -18.43 -3.89
N LEU A 444 -12.41 -17.40 -4.72
CA LEU A 444 -11.19 -16.59 -4.72
C LEU A 444 -11.11 -15.58 -3.58
N GLU A 445 -12.23 -15.22 -2.96
CA GLU A 445 -12.28 -14.19 -1.91
C GLU A 445 -11.39 -14.51 -0.69
N PRO A 446 -11.46 -15.70 -0.06
CA PRO A 446 -10.54 -16.05 1.02
C PRO A 446 -9.07 -16.03 0.60
N LEU A 447 -8.77 -16.38 -0.66
CA LEU A 447 -7.42 -16.34 -1.22
C LEU A 447 -6.94 -14.89 -1.41
N ALA A 448 -7.83 -13.99 -1.85
CA ALA A 448 -7.54 -12.56 -1.98
C ALA A 448 -7.31 -11.89 -0.61
N ILE A 449 -8.05 -12.31 0.42
CA ILE A 449 -7.84 -11.88 1.82
C ILE A 449 -6.47 -12.35 2.32
N ALA A 450 -6.14 -13.64 2.13
CA ALA A 450 -4.84 -14.18 2.52
C ALA A 450 -3.68 -13.51 1.76
N ALA A 451 -3.84 -13.26 0.46
CA ALA A 451 -2.87 -12.49 -0.34
C ALA A 451 -2.70 -11.09 0.24
N ASN A 452 -3.80 -10.44 0.65
CA ASN A 452 -3.77 -9.14 1.30
C ASN A 452 -2.96 -9.15 2.61
N VAL A 453 -3.14 -10.14 3.48
CA VAL A 453 -2.37 -10.29 4.73
C VAL A 453 -0.88 -10.51 4.46
N THR A 454 -0.57 -11.42 3.54
CA THR A 454 0.80 -11.89 3.28
C THR A 454 1.65 -10.89 2.49
N GLN A 455 1.04 -10.00 1.70
CA GLN A 455 1.76 -8.95 0.95
C GLN A 455 2.08 -7.67 1.73
N ALA A 456 1.55 -7.53 2.95
CA ALA A 456 1.73 -6.34 3.76
C ALA A 456 3.21 -6.09 4.08
N ALA A 457 3.63 -4.82 4.14
CA ALA A 457 4.99 -4.45 4.55
C ALA A 457 5.30 -4.87 5.99
N ASN A 458 4.29 -4.82 6.86
CA ASN A 458 4.33 -5.22 8.26
C ASN A 458 3.84 -6.66 8.51
N THR A 459 3.83 -7.51 7.48
CA THR A 459 3.54 -8.92 7.69
C THR A 459 4.67 -9.58 8.46
N ARG A 460 4.32 -10.50 9.36
CA ARG A 460 5.25 -11.30 10.16
C ARG A 460 4.99 -12.78 9.92
N LEU A 461 5.91 -13.63 10.36
CA LEU A 461 5.74 -15.09 10.30
C LEU A 461 4.45 -15.57 10.98
N ASP A 462 4.04 -14.94 12.08
CA ASP A 462 2.81 -15.31 12.79
C ASP A 462 1.56 -14.95 12.00
N HIS A 463 1.54 -13.77 11.36
CA HIS A 463 0.44 -13.37 10.49
C HIS A 463 0.24 -14.34 9.32
N VAL A 464 1.35 -14.78 8.70
CA VAL A 464 1.33 -15.79 7.63
C VAL A 464 0.77 -17.11 8.15
N THR A 465 1.26 -17.58 9.31
CA THR A 465 0.83 -18.85 9.89
C THR A 465 -0.68 -18.86 10.18
N ILE A 466 -1.18 -17.79 10.79
CA ILE A 466 -2.61 -17.61 11.08
C ILE A 466 -3.43 -17.55 9.78
N ALA A 467 -2.97 -16.78 8.78
CA ALA A 467 -3.67 -16.69 7.48
C ALA A 467 -3.74 -18.04 6.76
N MET A 468 -2.66 -18.81 6.74
CA MET A 468 -2.64 -20.16 6.15
C MET A 468 -3.57 -21.12 6.89
N GLY A 469 -3.56 -21.10 8.22
CA GLY A 469 -4.46 -21.92 9.04
C GLY A 469 -5.93 -21.56 8.83
N GLN A 470 -6.26 -20.27 8.84
CA GLN A 470 -7.62 -19.77 8.61
C GLN A 470 -8.11 -20.10 7.20
N LEU A 471 -7.25 -19.94 6.19
CA LEU A 471 -7.54 -20.34 4.82
C LEU A 471 -7.86 -21.83 4.74
N TYR A 472 -7.03 -22.68 5.35
CA TYR A 472 -7.26 -24.12 5.39
C TYR A 472 -8.62 -24.46 6.01
N HIS A 473 -8.95 -23.86 7.15
CA HIS A 473 -10.21 -24.07 7.88
C HIS A 473 -11.44 -23.58 7.10
N LEU A 474 -11.37 -22.44 6.42
CA LEU A 474 -12.48 -21.95 5.58
C LEU A 474 -12.82 -22.94 4.46
N PHE A 475 -11.79 -23.59 3.90
CA PHE A 475 -11.96 -24.65 2.90
C PHE A 475 -12.25 -26.03 3.50
N GLU A 476 -12.51 -26.16 4.80
CA GLU A 476 -13.15 -27.35 5.39
C GLU A 476 -14.68 -27.29 5.33
N ASN A 477 -15.26 -26.12 5.03
CA ASN A 477 -16.70 -25.93 5.01
C ASN A 477 -17.38 -26.89 4.01
N PRO A 478 -18.27 -27.80 4.44
CA PRO A 478 -18.93 -28.78 3.57
C PRO A 478 -19.79 -28.16 2.47
N SER A 479 -20.12 -26.87 2.55
CA SER A 479 -20.87 -26.15 1.52
C SER A 479 -20.04 -25.84 0.27
N ILE A 480 -18.71 -25.87 0.38
CA ILE A 480 -17.79 -25.71 -0.77
C ILE A 480 -17.63 -27.08 -1.44
N PRO A 481 -17.65 -27.21 -2.78
CA PRO A 481 -17.48 -28.49 -3.47
C PRO A 481 -16.20 -29.26 -3.06
N ASP A 482 -16.30 -30.60 -2.93
CA ASP A 482 -15.23 -31.49 -2.44
C ASP A 482 -13.93 -31.35 -3.24
N ASP A 483 -14.03 -31.21 -4.56
CA ASP A 483 -12.90 -31.02 -5.47
C ASP A 483 -12.18 -29.70 -5.20
N VAL A 484 -12.92 -28.60 -5.03
CA VAL A 484 -12.39 -27.28 -4.68
C VAL A 484 -11.69 -27.33 -3.32
N ARG A 485 -12.34 -27.91 -2.30
CA ARG A 485 -11.74 -28.06 -0.95
C ARG A 485 -10.43 -28.83 -1.03
N THR A 486 -10.44 -29.97 -1.71
CA THR A 486 -9.27 -30.84 -1.85
C THR A 486 -8.11 -30.12 -2.54
N VAL A 487 -8.37 -29.40 -3.63
CA VAL A 487 -7.33 -28.67 -4.39
C VAL A 487 -6.68 -27.61 -3.51
N VAL A 488 -7.47 -26.74 -2.87
CA VAL A 488 -6.96 -25.63 -2.05
C VAL A 488 -6.24 -26.16 -0.81
N GLN A 489 -6.81 -27.15 -0.11
CA GLN A 489 -6.20 -27.73 1.09
C GLN A 489 -4.89 -28.45 0.79
N THR A 490 -4.84 -29.24 -0.28
CA THR A 490 -3.60 -29.93 -0.70
C THR A 490 -2.52 -28.92 -1.07
N SER A 491 -2.90 -27.88 -1.81
CA SER A 491 -2.04 -26.77 -2.21
C SER A 491 -1.51 -25.97 -1.00
N ALA A 492 -2.34 -25.70 0.00
CA ALA A 492 -1.91 -25.04 1.23
C ALA A 492 -0.95 -25.92 2.07
N LYS A 493 -1.25 -27.22 2.20
CA LYS A 493 -0.39 -28.18 2.91
C LYS A 493 0.99 -28.34 2.26
N SER A 494 1.06 -28.42 0.93
CA SER A 494 2.33 -28.59 0.23
C SER A 494 3.27 -27.40 0.44
N ARG A 495 2.73 -26.19 0.56
CA ARG A 495 3.48 -24.95 0.82
C ARG A 495 3.91 -24.82 2.27
N TRP A 496 3.07 -25.26 3.21
CA TRP A 496 3.43 -25.33 4.62
C TRP A 496 4.68 -26.19 4.85
N ILE A 497 4.73 -27.38 4.24
CA ILE A 497 5.84 -28.33 4.37
C ILE A 497 7.17 -27.80 3.79
N LYS A 498 7.11 -26.85 2.85
CA LYS A 498 8.30 -26.20 2.28
C LYS A 498 8.94 -25.19 3.25
N GLY A 499 8.15 -24.63 4.16
CA GLY A 499 8.57 -23.58 5.08
C GLY A 499 9.33 -24.10 6.30
N ASP A 500 9.99 -23.17 7.00
CA ASP A 500 10.65 -23.44 8.28
C ASP A 500 9.61 -23.54 9.41
N SER A 501 9.01 -24.71 9.58
CA SER A 501 7.92 -24.94 10.53
C SER A 501 8.29 -24.55 11.97
N ASP A 502 9.53 -24.76 12.40
CA ASP A 502 10.00 -24.33 13.72
C ASP A 502 9.92 -22.80 13.88
N ALA A 503 10.36 -22.02 12.87
CA ALA A 503 10.29 -20.57 12.90
C ALA A 503 8.84 -20.05 12.85
N PHE A 504 7.99 -20.64 12.00
CA PHE A 504 6.57 -20.26 11.89
C PHE A 504 5.80 -20.58 13.19
N ILE A 505 5.94 -21.79 13.73
CA ILE A 505 5.29 -22.18 14.99
C ILE A 505 5.82 -21.32 16.16
N ALA A 506 7.13 -21.09 16.23
CA ALA A 506 7.73 -20.24 17.25
C ALA A 506 7.20 -18.80 17.17
N SER A 507 7.04 -18.24 15.97
CA SER A 507 6.51 -16.88 15.80
C SER A 507 5.09 -16.74 16.36
N VAL A 508 4.25 -17.76 16.16
CA VAL A 508 2.91 -17.81 16.73
C VAL A 508 3.05 -17.88 18.26
N TYR A 509 3.73 -18.88 18.77
CA TYR A 509 3.84 -19.05 20.22
C TYR A 509 4.43 -17.83 20.95
N LEU A 510 5.43 -17.16 20.37
CA LEU A 510 6.12 -16.01 20.97
C LEU A 510 5.35 -14.69 20.85
N ASN A 511 4.19 -14.66 20.20
CA ASN A 511 3.31 -13.51 20.27
C ASN A 511 2.47 -13.57 21.57
N PRO A 512 2.60 -12.57 22.46
CA PRO A 512 2.01 -12.64 23.78
C PRO A 512 0.48 -12.46 23.80
N GLN A 513 -0.14 -12.03 22.70
CA GLN A 513 -1.60 -11.88 22.62
C GLN A 513 -2.34 -13.23 22.53
N TYR A 514 -1.69 -14.28 22.03
CA TYR A 514 -2.32 -15.61 21.94
C TYR A 514 -1.48 -16.76 22.50
N ARG A 515 -0.14 -16.69 22.51
CA ARG A 515 0.73 -17.74 23.07
C ARG A 515 0.40 -19.12 22.48
N HIS A 516 0.36 -20.15 23.33
CA HIS A 516 0.06 -21.52 22.93
C HIS A 516 -1.45 -21.79 22.80
N HIS A 517 -2.32 -20.85 23.20
CA HIS A 517 -3.75 -21.12 23.36
C HIS A 517 -4.50 -21.38 22.05
N ILE A 518 -4.03 -20.82 20.92
CA ILE A 518 -4.63 -21.08 19.60
C ILE A 518 -4.09 -22.34 18.93
N LEU A 519 -2.90 -22.80 19.35
CA LEU A 519 -2.28 -24.00 18.82
C LEU A 519 -3.02 -25.26 19.32
N ASN A 520 -3.06 -26.29 18.50
CA ASN A 520 -3.78 -27.53 18.83
C ASN A 520 -3.13 -28.25 20.03
N GLN A 521 -3.79 -28.19 21.18
CA GLN A 521 -3.29 -28.83 22.41
C GLN A 521 -3.40 -30.35 22.40
N ASP A 522 -4.12 -30.96 21.45
CA ASP A 522 -4.13 -32.42 21.29
C ASP A 522 -2.80 -32.93 20.73
N GLU A 523 -2.06 -32.08 20.00
CA GLU A 523 -0.73 -32.39 19.48
C GLU A 523 0.35 -32.15 20.55
N PRO A 524 1.08 -33.19 21.00
CA PRO A 524 2.07 -33.06 22.07
C PRO A 524 3.20 -32.07 21.75
N GLY A 525 3.54 -31.92 20.47
CA GLY A 525 4.56 -30.97 19.98
C GLY A 525 4.17 -29.50 20.13
N LEU A 526 2.86 -29.20 20.24
CA LEU A 526 2.31 -27.86 20.33
C LEU A 526 1.90 -27.45 21.76
N ARG A 527 2.16 -28.32 22.73
CA ARG A 527 2.05 -28.02 24.17
C ARG A 527 3.30 -27.26 24.65
N PRO A 528 3.26 -26.55 25.79
CA PRO A 528 4.40 -25.78 26.29
C PRO A 528 5.75 -26.52 26.33
N LEU A 529 5.76 -27.81 26.68
CA LEU A 529 6.99 -28.61 26.67
C LEU A 529 7.48 -28.96 25.25
N GLY A 530 6.56 -29.24 24.32
CA GLY A 530 6.90 -29.46 22.92
C GLY A 530 7.39 -28.18 22.24
N LEU A 531 6.75 -27.06 22.54
CA LEU A 531 7.15 -25.73 22.09
C LEU A 531 8.54 -25.34 22.62
N TYR A 532 8.87 -25.67 23.87
CA TYR A 532 10.24 -25.51 24.37
C TYR A 532 11.28 -26.26 23.51
N ILE A 533 10.97 -27.47 23.04
CA ILE A 533 11.88 -28.23 22.17
C ILE A 533 12.07 -27.48 20.85
N ILE A 534 10.99 -26.97 20.24
CA ILE A 534 11.04 -26.14 19.02
C ILE A 534 11.92 -24.90 19.26
N LEU A 535 11.65 -24.14 20.31
CA LEU A 535 12.41 -22.94 20.67
C LEU A 535 13.89 -23.24 20.93
N ARG A 536 14.20 -24.35 21.60
CA ARG A 536 15.58 -24.78 21.86
C ARG A 536 16.33 -25.08 20.56
N ARG A 537 15.71 -25.81 19.63
CA ARG A 537 16.31 -26.12 18.31
C ARG A 537 16.56 -24.83 17.54
N LEU A 538 15.56 -23.96 17.50
CA LEU A 538 15.62 -22.69 16.80
C LEU A 538 16.70 -21.78 17.39
N PHE A 539 16.78 -21.64 18.72
CA PHE A 539 17.81 -20.86 19.39
C PHE A 539 19.22 -21.36 19.06
N THR A 540 19.44 -22.68 19.19
CA THR A 540 20.75 -23.29 18.96
C THR A 540 21.21 -23.11 17.51
N ARG A 541 20.27 -23.14 16.56
CA ARG A 541 20.55 -22.90 15.14
C ARG A 541 20.86 -21.43 14.84
N ILE A 542 20.03 -20.51 15.32
CA ILE A 542 20.13 -19.07 14.99
C ILE A 542 21.29 -18.39 15.73
N PHE A 543 21.59 -18.84 16.95
CA PHE A 543 22.63 -18.28 17.81
C PHE A 543 23.71 -19.33 18.14
N PRO A 544 24.42 -19.88 17.14
CA PRO A 544 25.38 -20.97 17.37
C PRO A 544 26.58 -20.56 18.23
N LYS A 545 26.82 -19.26 18.39
CA LYS A 545 27.88 -18.69 19.25
C LYS A 545 27.43 -18.48 20.70
N ASP A 546 26.12 -18.56 20.97
CA ASP A 546 25.58 -18.32 22.30
C ASP A 546 25.37 -19.64 23.04
N THR A 547 25.92 -19.76 24.24
CA THR A 547 25.66 -20.94 25.08
C THR A 547 24.24 -20.89 25.64
N LEU A 548 23.39 -21.83 25.24
CA LEU A 548 22.04 -21.94 25.76
C LEU A 548 22.05 -22.34 27.24
N ARG A 549 21.38 -21.56 28.10
CA ARG A 549 21.17 -21.88 29.51
C ARG A 549 19.95 -22.78 29.66
N THR A 550 20.06 -24.02 29.21
CA THR A 550 18.96 -24.98 29.04
C THR A 550 17.94 -24.99 30.18
N ARG A 551 18.40 -25.09 31.44
CA ARG A 551 17.50 -25.11 32.61
C ARG A 551 16.75 -23.80 32.80
N GLU A 552 17.45 -22.66 32.71
CA GLU A 552 16.84 -21.34 32.86
C GLU A 552 15.89 -21.03 31.69
N PHE A 553 16.27 -21.42 30.46
CA PHE A 553 15.45 -21.23 29.27
C PHE A 553 14.15 -22.03 29.34
N MET A 554 14.18 -23.25 29.88
CA MET A 554 12.99 -24.05 30.13
C MET A 554 12.06 -23.40 31.16
N ILE A 555 12.61 -22.91 32.28
CA ILE A 555 11.85 -22.17 33.29
C ILE A 555 11.23 -20.90 32.69
N ALA A 556 11.97 -20.16 31.87
CA ALA A 556 11.45 -18.98 31.19
C ALA A 556 10.29 -19.33 30.24
N ASN A 557 10.40 -20.45 29.51
CA ASN A 557 9.30 -20.96 28.68
C ASN A 557 8.06 -21.32 29.51
N GLU A 558 8.22 -21.99 30.65
CA GLU A 558 7.11 -22.31 31.56
C GLU A 558 6.43 -21.05 32.10
N GLN A 559 7.23 -20.05 32.52
CA GLN A 559 6.73 -18.76 32.96
C GLN A 559 5.98 -18.03 31.83
N TYR A 560 6.53 -18.04 30.61
CA TYR A 560 5.90 -17.41 29.46
C TYR A 560 4.58 -18.10 29.08
N ALA A 561 4.56 -19.43 29.05
CA ALA A 561 3.34 -20.22 28.82
C ALA A 561 2.27 -19.90 29.86
N GLY A 562 2.65 -19.78 31.14
CA GLY A 562 1.73 -19.46 32.23
C GLY A 562 1.39 -17.97 32.38
N ALA A 563 1.91 -17.08 31.52
CA ALA A 563 1.79 -15.62 31.67
C ALA A 563 2.23 -15.10 33.06
N LEU A 564 3.34 -15.62 33.58
CA LEU A 564 3.84 -15.34 34.92
C LEU A 564 5.00 -14.35 34.92
N GLY A 565 5.13 -13.60 36.02
CA GLY A 565 6.27 -12.71 36.27
C GLY A 565 6.40 -11.65 35.17
N VAL A 566 7.59 -11.54 34.57
CA VAL A 566 7.88 -10.60 33.47
C VAL A 566 7.03 -10.83 32.22
N PHE A 567 6.36 -11.98 32.11
CA PHE A 567 5.48 -12.32 30.99
C PHE A 567 3.99 -12.15 31.29
N SER A 568 3.64 -11.54 32.43
CA SER A 568 2.25 -11.16 32.74
C SER A 568 1.69 -10.17 31.73
N ALA A 569 0.36 -10.06 31.65
CA ALA A 569 -0.29 -9.13 30.74
C ALA A 569 0.15 -7.66 30.97
N GLU A 570 0.28 -7.27 32.24
CA GLU A 570 0.77 -5.95 32.66
C GLU A 570 2.23 -5.71 32.23
N ASN A 571 3.13 -6.65 32.51
CA ASN A 571 4.56 -6.48 32.17
C ASN A 571 4.84 -6.56 30.67
N MET A 572 3.97 -7.24 29.92
CA MET A 572 4.03 -7.32 28.46
C MET A 572 3.20 -6.23 27.78
N LEU A 573 2.64 -5.28 28.54
CA LEU A 573 1.88 -4.13 28.03
C LEU A 573 0.76 -4.55 27.06
N LEU A 574 -0.01 -5.60 27.38
CA LEU A 574 -0.97 -6.17 26.43
C LEU A 574 -2.20 -5.29 26.21
N GLU A 575 -2.61 -4.53 27.24
CA GLU A 575 -3.71 -3.56 27.12
C GLU A 575 -3.29 -2.40 26.22
N GLU A 576 -2.10 -1.84 26.45
CA GLU A 576 -1.49 -0.81 25.63
C GLU A 576 -1.27 -1.29 24.19
N LEU A 577 -0.79 -2.52 24.03
CA LEU A 577 -0.63 -3.13 22.71
C LEU A 577 -1.96 -3.23 21.96
N ASP A 578 -3.09 -3.42 22.65
CA ASP A 578 -4.43 -3.40 22.05
C ASP A 578 -4.98 -1.98 21.82
N GLU A 579 -4.68 -1.01 22.70
CA GLU A 579 -5.16 0.37 22.63
C GLU A 579 -4.41 1.22 21.59
N PHE A 580 -3.07 1.24 21.65
CA PHE A 580 -2.19 2.04 20.78
C PHE A 580 -2.09 1.50 19.36
N GLN A 581 -2.66 0.34 19.14
CA GLN A 581 -2.86 -0.25 17.82
C GLN A 581 -3.76 0.63 16.93
N SER A 582 -4.62 1.48 17.52
CA SER A 582 -5.64 2.24 16.79
C SER A 582 -5.22 3.60 16.22
N ASP A 583 -4.20 4.31 16.73
CA ASP A 583 -3.75 5.57 16.12
C ASP A 583 -2.36 6.05 16.65
N THR A 584 -1.45 6.36 15.72
CA THR A 584 -0.36 7.36 15.83
C THR A 584 0.83 7.19 16.79
N ASN A 585 0.98 6.13 17.61
CA ASN A 585 2.20 5.95 18.43
C ASN A 585 3.02 4.68 18.10
N PRO A 586 4.14 4.79 17.38
CA PRO A 586 4.99 3.66 16.99
C PRO A 586 5.85 3.07 18.14
N ALA A 587 5.72 3.57 19.38
CA ALA A 587 6.62 3.20 20.48
C ALA A 587 6.42 1.77 21.02
N ILE A 588 5.18 1.25 21.02
CA ILE A 588 4.84 -0.04 21.64
C ILE A 588 4.42 -1.02 20.55
N THR A 589 5.27 -2.01 20.27
CA THR A 589 5.03 -3.11 19.34
C THR A 589 5.43 -4.41 20.00
N VAL A 590 4.92 -5.54 19.49
CA VAL A 590 5.33 -6.87 19.98
C VAL A 590 6.86 -7.02 19.99
N VAL A 591 7.55 -6.53 18.94
CA VAL A 591 9.01 -6.58 18.86
C VAL A 591 9.68 -5.65 19.86
N SER A 592 9.18 -4.42 20.06
CA SER A 592 9.79 -3.49 21.02
C SER A 592 9.63 -3.94 22.48
N ILE A 593 8.53 -4.64 22.82
CA ILE A 593 8.32 -5.29 24.12
C ILE A 593 9.39 -6.37 24.35
N TRP A 594 9.55 -7.29 23.40
CA TRP A 594 10.57 -8.35 23.50
C TRP A 594 11.99 -7.78 23.52
N ALA A 595 12.28 -6.74 22.74
CA ALA A 595 13.57 -6.07 22.73
C ALA A 595 13.89 -5.45 24.11
N HIS A 596 12.92 -4.83 24.79
CA HIS A 596 13.12 -4.30 26.14
C HIS A 596 13.45 -5.40 27.15
N ILE A 597 12.75 -6.54 27.10
CA ILE A 597 13.01 -7.68 28.00
C ILE A 597 14.41 -8.27 27.76
N ALA A 598 14.89 -8.22 26.51
CA ALA A 598 16.21 -8.71 26.12
C ALA A 598 17.38 -7.85 26.65
N CYS A 599 17.16 -6.60 27.08
CA CYS A 599 18.21 -5.67 27.54
C CYS A 599 18.87 -6.00 28.90
N GLY A 600 18.48 -7.10 29.54
CA GLY A 600 19.00 -7.52 30.86
C GLY A 600 20.28 -8.37 30.82
N PRO A 601 20.83 -8.76 31.99
CA PRO A 601 21.91 -9.74 32.07
C PRO A 601 21.48 -11.08 31.47
N VAL A 602 22.41 -11.80 30.84
CA VAL A 602 22.11 -13.06 30.14
C VAL A 602 21.53 -14.10 31.10
N SER A 603 20.24 -14.41 30.93
CA SER A 603 19.52 -15.50 31.60
C SER A 603 18.61 -16.22 30.59
N GLY A 604 17.90 -17.27 31.03
CA GLY A 604 16.86 -17.92 30.23
C GLY A 604 15.77 -16.97 29.71
N VAL A 605 15.38 -15.96 30.50
CA VAL A 605 14.38 -14.94 30.10
C VAL A 605 14.91 -14.09 28.94
N GLN A 606 16.14 -13.58 29.05
CA GLN A 606 16.77 -12.76 28.01
C GLN A 606 17.04 -13.59 26.75
N GLN A 607 17.40 -14.87 26.88
CA GLN A 607 17.57 -15.77 25.73
C GLN A 607 16.24 -16.00 25.00
N LEU A 608 15.14 -16.19 25.73
CA LEU A 608 13.81 -16.33 25.15
C LEU A 608 13.37 -15.03 24.46
N ALA A 609 13.57 -13.89 25.11
CA ALA A 609 13.23 -12.58 24.57
C ALA A 609 14.05 -12.22 23.33
N LYS A 610 15.35 -12.53 23.32
CA LYS A 610 16.22 -12.37 22.15
C LYS A 610 15.73 -13.20 20.97
N LEU A 611 15.32 -14.46 21.20
CA LEU A 611 14.75 -15.30 20.15
C LEU A 611 13.42 -14.74 19.63
N ALA A 612 12.54 -14.30 20.53
CA ALA A 612 11.26 -13.71 20.16
C ALA A 612 11.41 -12.44 19.31
N ALA A 613 12.24 -11.49 19.77
CA ALA A 613 12.54 -10.28 19.01
C ALA A 613 13.11 -10.60 17.63
N HIS A 614 13.98 -11.62 17.53
CA HIS A 614 14.56 -12.06 16.28
C HIS A 614 13.50 -12.63 15.31
N VAL A 615 12.71 -13.61 15.75
CA VAL A 615 11.73 -14.30 14.91
C VAL A 615 10.58 -13.37 14.49
N LEU A 616 10.11 -12.51 15.39
CA LEU A 616 9.00 -11.59 15.12
C LEU A 616 9.41 -10.39 14.26
N SER A 617 10.71 -10.11 14.10
CA SER A 617 11.20 -9.06 13.19
C SER A 617 11.24 -9.50 11.71
N ILE A 618 10.94 -10.76 11.42
CA ILE A 618 11.08 -11.34 10.09
C ILE A 618 9.86 -11.00 9.21
N VAL A 619 10.13 -10.54 7.98
CA VAL A 619 9.10 -10.22 6.97
C VAL A 619 9.13 -11.24 5.82
N PRO A 620 8.17 -12.19 5.76
CA PRO A 620 8.16 -13.29 4.78
C PRO A 620 7.55 -12.93 3.41
N ASN A 621 7.90 -11.77 2.86
CA ASN A 621 7.54 -11.43 1.48
C ASN A 621 8.58 -10.56 0.78
N SER A 622 8.58 -10.62 -0.55
CA SER A 622 9.35 -9.77 -1.46
C SER A 622 8.51 -8.62 -2.05
N ALA A 623 7.34 -8.32 -1.48
CA ALA A 623 6.43 -7.29 -1.99
C ALA A 623 7.06 -5.88 -2.03
N GLY A 624 8.12 -5.66 -1.24
CA GLY A 624 8.95 -4.46 -1.32
C GLY A 624 9.57 -4.26 -2.71
N CYS A 625 10.06 -5.34 -3.33
CA CYS A 625 10.62 -5.31 -4.67
C CYS A 625 9.57 -4.98 -5.74
N GLU A 626 8.35 -5.52 -5.66
CA GLU A 626 7.27 -5.19 -6.60
C GLU A 626 6.87 -3.70 -6.53
N ARG A 627 6.82 -3.14 -5.31
CA ARG A 627 6.60 -1.69 -5.11
C ARG A 627 7.75 -0.87 -5.69
N LEU A 628 9.00 -1.33 -5.52
CA LEU A 628 10.17 -0.73 -6.14
C LEU A 628 10.05 -0.74 -7.67
N PHE A 629 9.70 -1.87 -8.28
CA PHE A 629 9.54 -2.00 -9.74
C PHE A 629 8.46 -1.09 -10.29
N SER A 630 7.35 -0.93 -9.56
CA SER A 630 6.30 0.02 -9.92
C SER A 630 6.84 1.46 -9.98
N GLN A 631 7.66 1.85 -9.01
CA GLN A 631 8.31 3.17 -9.00
C GLN A 631 9.40 3.30 -10.07
N MET A 632 10.15 2.23 -10.35
CA MET A 632 11.11 2.19 -11.45
C MET A 632 10.42 2.36 -12.80
N GLY A 633 9.20 1.87 -12.99
CA GLY A 633 8.41 2.09 -14.21
C GLY A 633 8.13 3.58 -14.49
N ILE A 634 7.99 4.41 -13.45
CA ILE A 634 7.83 5.87 -13.59
C ILE A 634 9.15 6.51 -14.05
N ILE A 635 10.29 6.01 -13.56
CA ILE A 635 11.62 6.53 -13.91
C ILE A 635 12.07 6.08 -15.30
N HIS A 636 11.87 4.80 -15.62
CA HIS A 636 12.13 4.17 -16.92
C HIS A 636 10.87 4.13 -17.78
N SER A 637 10.37 5.32 -18.11
CA SER A 637 9.26 5.48 -19.05
C SER A 637 9.73 5.46 -20.51
N LYS A 638 8.80 5.41 -21.47
CA LYS A 638 9.10 5.54 -22.92
C LYS A 638 9.94 6.80 -23.21
N LEU A 639 9.63 7.91 -22.53
CA LEU A 639 10.34 9.19 -22.66
C LEU A 639 11.69 9.21 -21.93
N ARG A 640 11.86 8.40 -20.88
CA ARG A 640 13.06 8.35 -20.03
C ARG A 640 13.82 7.03 -20.16
N ASN A 641 13.78 6.40 -21.34
CA ASN A 641 14.38 5.10 -21.53
C ASN A 641 15.92 5.14 -21.53
N ARG A 642 16.58 6.27 -21.81
CA ARG A 642 18.05 6.35 -21.95
C ARG A 642 18.87 6.39 -20.66
N LEU A 643 18.23 6.34 -19.49
CA LEU A 643 18.96 6.37 -18.22
C LEU A 643 19.86 5.13 -18.07
N HIS A 644 21.05 5.35 -17.50
CA HIS A 644 21.95 4.28 -17.06
C HIS A 644 21.45 3.72 -15.73
N GLU A 645 21.72 2.45 -15.46
CA GLU A 645 21.28 1.75 -14.24
C GLU A 645 21.70 2.49 -12.97
N GLU A 646 22.96 2.89 -12.86
CA GLU A 646 23.48 3.64 -11.71
C GLU A 646 22.69 4.94 -11.45
N SER A 647 22.27 5.64 -12.52
CA SER A 647 21.45 6.84 -12.38
C SER A 647 20.06 6.53 -11.85
N VAL A 648 19.50 5.38 -12.24
CA VAL A 648 18.17 4.93 -11.79
C VAL A 648 18.23 4.48 -10.34
N GLN A 649 19.27 3.74 -9.96
CA GLN A 649 19.51 3.35 -8.58
C GLN A 649 19.62 4.59 -7.66
N LYS A 650 20.41 5.60 -8.05
CA LYS A 650 20.54 6.87 -7.33
C LYS A 650 19.19 7.59 -7.17
N LEU A 651 18.45 7.73 -8.27
CA LEU A 651 17.13 8.33 -8.25
C LEU A 651 16.15 7.55 -7.36
N MET A 652 16.16 6.22 -7.42
CA MET A 652 15.31 5.37 -6.63
C MET A 652 15.60 5.47 -5.14
N ARG A 653 16.88 5.46 -4.75
CA ARG A 653 17.30 5.70 -3.35
C ARG A 653 16.76 7.02 -2.84
N LEU A 654 16.99 8.11 -3.58
CA LEU A 654 16.54 9.43 -3.19
C LEU A 654 15.01 9.50 -3.11
N LYS A 655 14.30 8.98 -4.12
CA LYS A 655 12.84 8.99 -4.18
C LYS A 655 12.21 8.21 -3.03
N LEU A 656 12.69 7.01 -2.74
CA LEU A 656 12.18 6.19 -1.65
C LEU A 656 12.49 6.80 -0.28
N SER A 657 13.69 7.36 -0.08
CA SER A 657 14.03 8.05 1.17
C SER A 657 13.13 9.27 1.42
N ILE A 658 12.93 10.12 0.41
CA ILE A 658 12.02 11.27 0.51
C ILE A 658 10.61 10.81 0.89
N ARG A 659 10.13 9.73 0.25
CA ARG A 659 8.81 9.17 0.53
C ARG A 659 8.70 8.71 1.98
N GLY A 660 9.65 7.90 2.47
CA GLY A 660 9.66 7.44 3.86
C GLY A 660 9.74 8.61 4.87
N GLN A 661 10.51 9.66 4.56
CA GLN A 661 10.53 10.88 5.37
C GLN A 661 9.15 11.57 5.42
N GLN A 662 8.43 11.66 4.31
CA GLN A 662 7.08 12.25 4.29
C GLN A 662 6.04 11.37 5.01
N GLU A 663 6.17 10.05 4.92
CA GLU A 663 5.31 9.10 5.64
C GLU A 663 5.52 9.24 7.16
N ARG A 664 6.77 9.31 7.64
CA ARG A 664 7.07 9.56 9.06
C ARG A 664 6.62 10.94 9.54
N ALA A 665 6.62 11.93 8.65
CA ALA A 665 6.09 13.27 8.93
C ALA A 665 4.56 13.35 8.87
N GLY A 666 3.84 12.25 8.60
CA GLY A 666 2.39 12.21 8.51
C GLY A 666 1.81 12.93 7.29
N ARG A 667 2.63 13.28 6.29
CA ARG A 667 2.19 13.99 5.08
C ARG A 667 1.76 13.06 3.96
N LEU A 668 2.22 11.81 3.98
CA LEU A 668 1.78 10.75 3.10
C LEU A 668 1.26 9.59 3.92
N LYS A 669 0.21 8.90 3.44
CA LYS A 669 -0.21 7.62 4.00
C LYS A 669 0.85 6.56 3.67
N PRO A 670 1.30 5.74 4.65
CA PRO A 670 2.23 4.63 4.39
C PRO A 670 1.66 3.70 3.31
N ARG A 671 2.42 3.44 2.23
CA ARG A 671 1.98 2.48 1.21
C ARG A 671 2.32 1.04 1.61
N GLY A 672 1.29 0.19 1.67
CA GLY A 672 1.45 -1.25 1.87
C GLY A 672 1.51 -1.70 3.34
N THR A 673 1.49 -0.76 4.30
CA THR A 673 1.18 -1.07 5.70
C THR A 673 -0.30 -1.40 5.78
N LYS A 674 -0.61 -2.56 6.35
CA LYS A 674 -1.96 -3.08 6.38
C LYS A 674 -2.49 -3.16 7.80
N ARG A 675 -3.80 -2.95 7.92
CA ARG A 675 -4.53 -3.01 9.18
C ARG A 675 -4.70 -4.47 9.56
N TYR A 676 -4.48 -4.79 10.83
CA TYR A 676 -4.71 -6.11 11.42
C TYR A 676 -5.69 -6.00 12.60
N GLN A 677 -6.73 -5.16 12.49
CA GLN A 677 -7.58 -4.74 13.62
C GLN A 677 -9.08 -4.60 13.28
N LEU A 678 -9.89 -4.48 14.35
CA LEU A 678 -11.35 -4.35 14.36
C LEU A 678 -11.82 -3.08 13.65
N VAL A 679 -12.62 -3.24 12.60
CA VAL A 679 -13.46 -2.16 12.07
C VAL A 679 -14.55 -1.91 13.10
N LYS A 680 -14.47 -0.80 13.84
CA LYS A 680 -15.69 -0.20 14.40
C LYS A 680 -16.52 0.16 13.16
N ALA A 681 -17.72 -0.41 13.02
CA ALA A 681 -18.62 -0.11 11.91
C ALA A 681 -18.58 1.40 11.62
N LEU A 682 -18.02 1.76 10.47
CA LEU A 682 -17.87 3.15 10.06
C LEU A 682 -19.28 3.70 9.91
N GLU A 683 -19.70 4.54 10.84
CA GLU A 683 -20.57 5.65 10.49
C GLU A 683 -19.78 6.45 9.44
N THR A 684 -20.20 6.32 8.19
CA THR A 684 -19.65 7.03 7.04
C THR A 684 -19.78 8.53 7.29
N THR A 685 -18.68 9.12 7.74
CA THR A 685 -18.47 10.56 7.59
C THR A 685 -17.73 10.73 6.27
N GLU A 686 -18.42 11.33 5.30
CA GLU A 686 -17.85 11.73 4.02
C GLU A 686 -16.70 12.72 4.27
N GLU A 687 -15.46 12.23 4.30
CA GLU A 687 -14.26 13.08 4.27
C GLU A 687 -13.37 12.71 3.07
N ASP A 688 -13.30 13.68 2.16
CA ASP A 688 -12.29 13.96 1.14
C ASP A 688 -11.62 12.78 0.41
N ILE A 689 -12.19 12.49 -0.76
CA ILE A 689 -11.61 11.71 -1.85
C ILE A 689 -10.34 12.43 -2.34
N ASP A 690 -9.18 11.93 -1.93
CA ASP A 690 -7.90 12.27 -2.56
C ASP A 690 -7.73 11.38 -3.79
N THR A 691 -8.14 11.89 -4.95
CA THR A 691 -7.93 11.26 -6.26
C THR A 691 -6.48 11.38 -6.71
N ASP A 692 -5.53 10.81 -5.97
CA ASP A 692 -4.16 10.53 -6.43
C ASP A 692 -3.93 9.01 -6.42
N GLY A 693 -4.90 8.29 -6.98
CA GLY A 693 -4.70 6.96 -7.50
C GLY A 693 -4.02 7.09 -8.86
N ASP A 694 -2.72 6.79 -8.90
CA ASP A 694 -1.92 6.62 -10.10
C ASP A 694 -2.45 5.38 -10.87
N SER A 695 -3.66 5.51 -11.42
CA SER A 695 -4.22 4.67 -12.46
C SER A 695 -3.57 5.07 -13.78
N LEU A 696 -2.24 4.94 -13.86
CA LEU A 696 -1.60 4.73 -15.14
C LEU A 696 -1.93 3.29 -15.54
N GLY A 697 -3.12 3.13 -16.11
CA GLY A 697 -3.35 2.08 -17.08
C GLY A 697 -2.15 2.11 -18.02
N LYS A 698 -1.46 1.00 -18.17
CA LYS A 698 -0.45 0.84 -19.22
C LYS A 698 -1.14 1.27 -20.52
N GLU A 699 -0.82 2.46 -21.02
CA GLU A 699 -1.10 2.84 -22.40
C GLU A 699 -0.30 1.86 -23.27
N ASN A 700 -0.97 0.77 -23.63
CA ASN A 700 -0.59 0.00 -24.79
C ASN A 700 -0.70 0.96 -25.96
N THR A 701 0.47 1.36 -26.44
CA THR A 701 0.67 2.03 -27.71
C THR A 701 -0.10 1.28 -28.78
N GLU A 702 -0.84 2.02 -29.60
CA GLU A 702 -1.41 1.57 -30.85
C GLU A 702 -0.34 0.83 -31.67
N THR A 703 -0.37 -0.50 -31.59
CA THR A 703 0.18 -1.38 -32.62
C THR A 703 -1.02 -1.89 -33.39
N GLU A 704 -0.97 -1.75 -34.72
CA GLU A 704 -1.91 -2.38 -35.64
C GLU A 704 -2.18 -3.82 -35.20
N VAL A 705 -3.45 -4.17 -35.04
CA VAL A 705 -3.89 -5.46 -34.52
C VAL A 705 -3.70 -6.50 -35.63
N ASP A 706 -2.65 -7.31 -35.52
CA ASP A 706 -2.66 -8.65 -36.09
C ASP A 706 -3.68 -9.48 -35.28
N TYR A 707 -4.75 -9.90 -35.95
CA TYR A 707 -5.80 -10.74 -35.38
C TYR A 707 -5.29 -12.17 -35.21
N GLU A 708 -4.46 -12.41 -34.19
CA GLU A 708 -4.31 -13.75 -33.62
C GLU A 708 -5.15 -13.87 -32.35
N PRO A 709 -6.01 -14.89 -32.21
CA PRO A 709 -6.67 -15.19 -30.94
C PRO A 709 -5.60 -15.60 -29.93
N MET A 710 -5.20 -14.65 -29.08
CA MET A 710 -4.30 -14.81 -27.94
C MET A 710 -4.77 -15.93 -26.99
N ASP A 711 -4.28 -17.16 -27.17
CA ASP A 711 -4.54 -18.33 -26.31
C ASP A 711 -4.36 -17.98 -24.81
N THR A 712 -5.35 -18.30 -23.98
CA THR A 712 -5.33 -18.09 -22.52
C THR A 712 -4.23 -18.86 -21.80
N ARG A 713 -3.61 -19.83 -22.49
CA ARG A 713 -2.28 -20.36 -22.13
C ARG A 713 -1.18 -19.31 -22.01
N GLN A 714 -1.34 -18.05 -22.42
CA GLN A 714 -0.33 -17.01 -22.14
C GLN A 714 -0.62 -16.19 -20.87
N VAL A 715 -1.87 -16.10 -20.41
CA VAL A 715 -2.27 -15.23 -19.29
C VAL A 715 -2.31 -16.00 -17.97
N LEU A 716 -2.96 -17.17 -17.96
CA LEU A 716 -2.87 -18.11 -16.83
C LEU A 716 -1.72 -19.10 -16.98
N GLY A 717 -1.20 -19.30 -18.19
CA GLY A 717 -0.06 -20.20 -18.40
C GLY A 717 1.15 -19.79 -17.60
N ALA A 718 1.50 -18.50 -17.49
CA ALA A 718 2.62 -18.11 -16.64
C ALA A 718 2.42 -18.47 -15.15
N LEU A 719 1.18 -18.45 -14.63
CA LEU A 719 0.89 -18.91 -13.26
C LEU A 719 0.94 -20.42 -13.14
N ILE A 720 0.40 -21.11 -14.15
CA ILE A 720 0.44 -22.56 -14.24
C ILE A 720 1.89 -23.04 -14.40
N ASP A 721 2.71 -22.29 -15.13
CA ASP A 721 4.15 -22.51 -15.33
C ASP A 721 4.89 -22.26 -14.02
N ASP A 722 4.58 -21.19 -13.29
CA ASP A 722 5.11 -20.97 -11.94
C ASP A 722 4.73 -22.12 -10.99
N VAL A 723 3.49 -22.62 -11.07
CA VAL A 723 3.03 -23.80 -10.32
C VAL A 723 3.78 -25.06 -10.76
N ASN A 724 3.99 -25.27 -12.07
CA ASN A 724 4.73 -26.41 -12.60
C ASN A 724 6.19 -26.36 -12.09
N ASN A 725 6.84 -25.21 -12.20
CA ASN A 725 8.20 -24.97 -11.69
C ASN A 725 8.31 -25.19 -10.17
N ASP A 726 7.24 -24.92 -9.41
CA ASP A 726 7.18 -25.15 -7.96
C ASP A 726 6.93 -26.63 -7.58
N GLU A 727 6.24 -27.39 -8.45
CA GLU A 727 5.97 -28.83 -8.34
C GLU A 727 7.15 -29.69 -8.81
N ASP A 728 7.87 -29.26 -9.85
CA ASP A 728 8.99 -29.98 -10.43
C ASP A 728 10.18 -29.97 -9.46
N ILE A 729 10.30 -31.07 -8.70
CA ILE A 729 11.49 -31.39 -7.91
C ILE A 729 12.57 -31.85 -8.90
N GLU A 730 13.14 -30.93 -9.67
CA GLU A 730 14.31 -31.27 -10.47
C GLU A 730 15.48 -31.56 -9.52
N THR A 731 16.08 -32.74 -9.69
CA THR A 731 17.35 -33.07 -9.01
C THR A 731 18.47 -32.18 -9.55
N GLU A 732 19.50 -31.89 -8.74
CA GLU A 732 20.59 -30.97 -9.15
C GLU A 732 21.25 -31.38 -10.49
N THR A 733 21.26 -32.67 -10.80
CA THR A 733 21.73 -33.24 -12.08
C THR A 733 20.81 -32.95 -13.28
N GLN A 734 19.51 -32.74 -13.07
CA GLN A 734 18.54 -32.43 -14.14
C GLN A 734 18.55 -30.95 -14.51
N ILE A 735 18.69 -30.06 -13.51
CA ILE A 735 18.79 -28.60 -13.73
C ILE A 735 20.06 -28.27 -14.54
N GLU A 736 21.20 -28.86 -14.19
CA GLU A 736 22.46 -28.66 -14.92
C GLU A 736 22.44 -29.30 -16.32
N ALA A 737 21.76 -30.44 -16.49
CA ALA A 737 21.59 -31.08 -17.79
C ALA A 737 20.65 -30.32 -18.74
N HIS A 738 19.55 -29.74 -18.23
CA HIS A 738 18.62 -28.94 -19.04
C HIS A 738 19.26 -27.62 -19.48
N GLN A 739 20.08 -26.99 -18.63
CA GLN A 739 20.80 -25.75 -18.97
C GLN A 739 21.99 -25.94 -19.92
N ASN A 740 22.58 -27.15 -19.98
CA ASN A 740 23.70 -27.48 -20.86
C ASN A 740 23.28 -28.14 -22.20
N SER A 741 21.98 -28.35 -22.45
CA SER A 741 21.50 -29.00 -23.68
C SER A 741 21.54 -28.14 -24.95
N SER A 742 22.07 -26.91 -24.87
CA SER A 742 22.27 -26.02 -26.02
C SER A 742 23.73 -26.05 -26.50
N THR A 743 24.02 -26.98 -27.42
CA THR A 743 25.25 -27.18 -28.22
C THR A 743 26.56 -27.49 -27.46
N PRO A 744 27.35 -28.49 -27.91
CA PRO A 744 28.62 -28.84 -27.28
C PRO A 744 29.70 -27.86 -27.73
N ASP A 745 30.27 -27.09 -26.79
CA ASP A 745 31.50 -26.35 -27.07
C ASP A 745 32.70 -27.05 -26.43
N ILE A 746 33.75 -27.16 -27.24
CA ILE A 746 34.95 -27.96 -27.03
C ILE A 746 35.98 -27.11 -26.29
N GLY A 747 36.35 -27.55 -25.09
CA GLY A 747 37.67 -27.28 -24.51
C GLY A 747 37.75 -26.09 -23.55
N GLN A 748 37.93 -26.40 -22.26
CA GLN A 748 39.19 -26.14 -21.55
C GLN A 748 39.08 -26.70 -20.13
N SER A 749 39.95 -27.68 -19.84
CA SER A 749 40.19 -28.23 -18.51
C SER A 749 40.93 -27.21 -17.66
N ILE A 750 40.30 -26.74 -16.58
CA ILE A 750 41.00 -26.19 -15.43
C ILE A 750 40.49 -26.96 -14.22
N ASP A 751 41.40 -27.70 -13.61
CA ASP A 751 41.20 -28.43 -12.36
C ASP A 751 40.96 -27.42 -11.23
N GLU A 752 39.69 -27.23 -10.85
CA GLU A 752 39.32 -26.72 -9.53
C GLU A 752 38.72 -27.88 -8.74
N GLU A 753 39.35 -28.17 -7.58
CA GLU A 753 39.00 -29.26 -6.68
C GLU A 753 37.49 -29.29 -6.39
N ALA A 754 36.84 -30.37 -6.85
CA ALA A 754 35.45 -30.66 -6.56
C ALA A 754 35.24 -30.74 -5.03
N PRO A 755 34.22 -30.06 -4.47
CA PRO A 755 33.82 -30.31 -3.08
C PRO A 755 33.34 -31.76 -2.94
N PRO A 756 33.42 -32.36 -1.74
CA PRO A 756 33.12 -33.78 -1.57
C PRO A 756 31.70 -34.12 -2.01
N ASN A 757 31.59 -35.01 -2.99
CA ASN A 757 30.36 -35.66 -3.45
C ASN A 757 29.75 -36.51 -2.33
N SER A 758 29.08 -35.88 -1.37
CA SER A 758 28.10 -36.51 -0.48
C SER A 758 27.35 -35.45 0.33
N ILE A 759 26.65 -34.53 -0.34
CA ILE A 759 25.57 -33.80 0.32
C ILE A 759 24.30 -34.55 -0.05
N GLU A 760 23.99 -35.61 0.72
CA GLU A 760 22.58 -35.97 0.90
C GLU A 760 21.83 -34.68 1.19
N GLN A 761 20.76 -34.40 0.45
CA GLN A 761 19.86 -33.26 0.65
C GLN A 761 19.41 -33.24 2.12
N ARG A 762 20.21 -32.63 3.00
CA ARG A 762 19.83 -32.35 4.37
C ARG A 762 18.85 -31.19 4.29
N ARG A 763 17.60 -31.52 3.98
CA ARG A 763 16.46 -30.75 4.48
C ARG A 763 16.78 -30.51 5.95
N ILE A 764 16.85 -29.26 6.40
CA ILE A 764 16.90 -28.96 7.82
C ILE A 764 15.50 -29.21 8.39
N ILE A 765 15.09 -30.48 8.40
CA ILE A 765 13.96 -30.97 9.17
C ILE A 765 14.60 -31.53 10.43
N PHE A 766 14.57 -30.77 11.51
CA PHE A 766 14.83 -31.36 12.82
C PHE A 766 13.58 -32.12 13.25
N ILE A 767 13.61 -33.43 13.01
CA ILE A 767 12.54 -34.40 13.24
C ILE A 767 12.15 -34.41 14.73
N TRP A 768 10.94 -33.92 15.05
CA TRP A 768 10.06 -34.72 15.92
C TRP A 768 9.74 -36.00 15.16
N SER A 769 9.43 -37.11 15.81
CA SER A 769 9.05 -38.37 15.15
C SER A 769 7.93 -38.26 14.09
N ARG A 770 7.29 -37.08 13.96
CA ARG A 770 6.35 -36.68 12.90
C ARG A 770 6.41 -35.16 12.68
N GLU A 771 6.29 -34.72 11.42
CA GLU A 771 6.15 -33.30 11.02
C GLU A 771 4.72 -32.80 11.35
N ILE A 772 4.58 -31.59 11.91
CA ILE A 772 3.29 -31.00 12.25
C ILE A 772 2.68 -30.41 10.97
N THR A 773 1.60 -31.00 10.48
CA THR A 773 0.91 -30.53 9.28
C THR A 773 -0.03 -29.36 9.57
N LEU A 774 -0.44 -28.63 8.53
CA LEU A 774 -1.28 -27.44 8.67
C LEU A 774 -2.64 -27.75 9.35
N ASP A 775 -3.21 -28.92 9.10
CA ASP A 775 -4.45 -29.41 9.72
C ASP A 775 -4.30 -29.81 11.19
N GLN A 776 -3.07 -30.04 11.64
CA GLN A 776 -2.77 -30.35 13.04
C GLN A 776 -2.42 -29.10 13.84
N LEU A 777 -2.20 -27.95 13.18
CA LEU A 777 -1.54 -26.80 13.78
C LEU A 777 -2.42 -26.03 14.77
N PHE A 778 -3.69 -25.82 14.42
CA PHE A 778 -4.62 -25.02 15.18
C PHE A 778 -5.83 -25.84 15.60
N ASN A 779 -6.44 -25.47 16.73
CA ASN A 779 -7.75 -25.99 17.11
C ASN A 779 -8.79 -24.87 16.96
N PHE A 780 -9.54 -24.90 15.84
CA PHE A 780 -10.60 -23.92 15.53
C PHE A 780 -11.93 -24.20 16.25
N SER A 781 -12.02 -25.25 17.07
CA SER A 781 -13.25 -25.61 17.81
C SER A 781 -13.74 -24.54 18.81
N PRO A 782 -12.89 -23.73 19.48
CA PRO A 782 -13.37 -22.62 20.29
C PRO A 782 -13.89 -21.49 19.40
N THR A 783 -15.13 -21.04 19.63
CA THR A 783 -15.64 -19.83 18.97
C THR A 783 -14.90 -18.59 19.51
N PRO A 784 -14.57 -17.58 18.68
CA PRO A 784 -13.83 -16.39 19.10
C PRO A 784 -14.42 -15.65 20.31
N SER A 785 -15.73 -15.80 20.55
CA SER A 785 -16.43 -15.22 21.72
C SER A 785 -16.06 -15.89 23.06
N THR A 786 -15.41 -17.06 23.04
CA THR A 786 -15.10 -17.85 24.24
C THR A 786 -13.62 -17.82 24.63
N GLN A 787 -12.73 -17.39 23.73
CA GLN A 787 -11.29 -17.28 23.99
C GLN A 787 -10.70 -15.99 23.39
N PRO A 788 -10.20 -15.05 24.23
CA PRO A 788 -9.57 -13.81 23.77
C PRO A 788 -8.44 -14.04 22.76
N SER A 789 -7.62 -15.08 22.96
CA SER A 789 -6.50 -15.41 22.08
C SER A 789 -6.91 -15.64 20.61
N TRP A 790 -8.05 -16.30 20.39
CA TRP A 790 -8.61 -16.45 19.05
C TRP A 790 -9.10 -15.10 18.53
N SER A 791 -9.75 -14.27 19.35
CA SER A 791 -10.15 -12.91 18.96
C SER A 791 -8.96 -12.13 18.38
N HIS A 792 -7.81 -12.11 19.05
CA HIS A 792 -6.59 -11.47 18.54
C HIS A 792 -6.07 -12.09 17.24
N ALA A 793 -6.04 -13.42 17.13
CA ALA A 793 -5.63 -14.09 15.88
C ALA A 793 -6.59 -13.75 14.72
N TYR A 794 -7.90 -13.72 14.97
CA TYR A 794 -8.92 -13.29 13.99
C TYR A 794 -8.76 -11.82 13.58
N LYS A 795 -8.14 -10.95 14.40
CA LYS A 795 -7.81 -9.57 14.01
C LYS A 795 -6.88 -9.54 12.78
N VAL A 796 -5.99 -10.53 12.63
CA VAL A 796 -5.13 -10.66 11.44
C VAL A 796 -5.98 -10.88 10.18
N TRP A 797 -6.92 -11.81 10.23
CA TRP A 797 -7.79 -12.15 9.10
C TRP A 797 -8.78 -11.02 8.77
N THR A 798 -9.47 -10.49 9.79
CA THR A 798 -10.42 -9.36 9.63
C THR A 798 -9.73 -8.09 9.15
N GLY A 799 -8.49 -7.85 9.57
CA GLY A 799 -7.64 -6.84 8.97
C GLY A 799 -7.42 -7.09 7.48
N GLY A 800 -7.08 -8.33 7.09
CA GLY A 800 -7.03 -8.76 5.70
C GLY A 800 -8.29 -8.42 4.88
N VAL A 801 -9.47 -8.64 5.46
CA VAL A 801 -10.78 -8.26 4.87
C VAL A 801 -10.86 -6.75 4.67
N ALA A 802 -10.53 -5.96 5.70
CA ALA A 802 -10.54 -4.50 5.60
C ALA A 802 -9.55 -3.97 4.55
N ASN A 803 -8.37 -4.60 4.44
CA ASN A 803 -7.38 -4.21 3.43
C ASN A 803 -7.83 -4.58 2.01
N LEU A 804 -8.51 -5.72 1.85
CA LEU A 804 -9.11 -6.09 0.56
C LEU A 804 -10.22 -5.10 0.19
N ALA A 805 -11.06 -4.69 1.14
CA ALA A 805 -12.04 -3.62 0.93
C ALA A 805 -11.36 -2.30 0.55
N ASP A 806 -10.31 -1.85 1.26
CA ASP A 806 -9.55 -0.65 0.89
C ASP A 806 -8.95 -0.75 -0.55
N GLU A 807 -8.45 -1.93 -0.93
CA GLU A 807 -7.98 -2.22 -2.29
C GLU A 807 -9.14 -2.15 -3.31
N MET A 808 -10.29 -2.73 -2.96
CA MET A 808 -11.51 -2.72 -3.76
C MET A 808 -12.05 -1.29 -3.94
N HIS A 809 -12.10 -0.48 -2.89
CA HIS A 809 -12.41 0.94 -2.93
C HIS A 809 -11.46 1.71 -3.86
N HIS A 810 -10.15 1.42 -3.82
CA HIS A 810 -9.18 2.03 -4.73
C HIS A 810 -9.49 1.75 -6.20
N TYR A 811 -10.06 0.58 -6.50
CA TYR A 811 -10.57 0.26 -7.84
C TYR A 811 -11.98 0.81 -8.10
N GLY A 812 -12.71 1.26 -7.07
CA GLY A 812 -14.11 1.70 -7.11
C GLY A 812 -15.14 0.56 -7.03
N LEU A 813 -14.82 -0.53 -6.33
CA LEU A 813 -15.67 -1.74 -6.20
C LEU A 813 -16.65 -1.68 -5.01
N ASP A 814 -16.43 -0.85 -3.99
CA ASP A 814 -17.23 -0.80 -2.75
C ASP A 814 -18.54 0.01 -2.86
N ASP A 815 -18.84 0.50 -4.05
CA ASP A 815 -19.77 1.61 -4.28
C ASP A 815 -21.17 1.14 -4.75
N MET A 816 -21.40 -0.18 -4.74
CA MET A 816 -22.55 -0.86 -5.36
C MET A 816 -23.36 -1.77 -4.42
N ASP A 817 -22.98 -1.92 -3.14
CA ASP A 817 -23.67 -2.77 -2.14
C ASP A 817 -25.10 -2.31 -1.76
N LEU A 818 -25.69 -1.39 -2.52
CA LEU A 818 -27.06 -0.90 -2.32
C LEU A 818 -28.11 -1.47 -3.30
N TYR A 819 -27.75 -2.39 -4.21
CA TYR A 819 -28.68 -2.80 -5.27
C TYR A 819 -28.84 -4.30 -5.57
N ILE A 820 -28.35 -5.20 -4.70
CA ILE A 820 -28.67 -6.64 -4.79
C ILE A 820 -29.58 -7.04 -3.62
N THR A 821 -30.77 -6.47 -3.58
CA THR A 821 -31.94 -7.09 -2.93
C THR A 821 -33.17 -6.76 -3.77
N GLU A 822 -33.41 -7.58 -4.79
CA GLU A 822 -34.75 -8.00 -5.25
C GLU A 822 -34.65 -9.29 -6.06
#